data_AF-A0A367ZRJ2-F1
#
_entry.id   AF-A0A367ZRJ2-F1
#
_cell.length_a   1.000
_cell.length_b   1.000
_cell.length_c   1.000
_cell.angle_alpha   90.00
_cell.angle_beta   90.00
_cell.angle_gamma   90.00
#
_symmetry.space_group_name_H-M   'P 1'
#
loop_
_entity.id
_entity.type
_entity.pdbx_description
1 polymer ?
#
loop_
_entity_poly.entity_id
_entity_poly.type
_entity_poly.pdbx_seq_one_letter_code
_entity_poly.pdbx_strand_id
1 'polypeptide(L)'
;MALGPCRGAALARTLVASGPYGAVSTGHPEATHAALRLLERGGNAIDAAVAAAFVLAVVDPSNSGLGGDGFALVSQPDGTIEAWDASAPPPRRRSGSRSEIGLPTEPALLLHLHRRGGTRGLPEVMAPAIRLARRGCKVSSSLERLLEKNLQRFPDALARQRFGPQGWPARAGEHLAQPELAEVLSAMAIDGGASFYRGPHAAIMAADLRARGSDHTLEDLAAFVPRAVEPVRLSFGPWTLVGTPPPSSALVVMWLVKALVREHLPDFTSAEGTRRTIDLLCRALLIKHRHLAACLTSPRRFLALLEHGLTRPAQELSPEAASGPDETTHLVTWDRQGRIVSLTLTLGRHFGTRDFSPLGFFYNDEMRNFTPAVAKYPADYPPQAGPISAKAPLLLLRDGRPVLAIGGAGANRIISNLAIILAGFIQGIASLPALIHGPRLAPREPSGPVVEWAPPATTSRPLAPTPEVASLTVQPAGSDLFGLVAAVASLDSHLVAVGDFRRSGAAGALRRNPEAPRTWQLDVFTWHRKGLEEVAIADVVPSPRQTSTGWHHIGEPLPEPHPGPTVRRRLAMPSTASAVMLRQQVRIDPTAPAGAPPPWDDPTRWSCPLPLGPREQEFLTQIPAGLAGRALVDWLAVTIGHGIPYQRLPGRMSGEDLLRLGHGDCSGKARLFQDMARARGLPCRLVGGLILRPGWQEATHIWNEVWLDGRWETVCTTNHVLGRLPPNWLIMRYGDTGTLETPGRMLFRLHEVDQRSRLARSVRRPWGRRRPRPTSSPALSEPAPTEHAAP
;
A
#
# COMPACT_ATOMS: atom_id res chain seq x y z
N MET A 1 1.26 33.25 -9.61
CA MET A 1 0.78 32.11 -8.81
C MET A 1 1.99 31.42 -8.20
N ALA A 2 2.03 31.23 -6.88
CA ALA A 2 3.22 30.75 -6.19
C ALA A 2 3.19 29.23 -5.97
N LEU A 3 3.82 28.48 -6.87
CA LEU A 3 4.13 27.04 -6.71
C LEU A 3 5.64 26.83 -6.63
N GLY A 4 6.30 27.58 -5.75
CA GLY A 4 7.70 27.33 -5.39
C GLY A 4 7.83 26.05 -4.54
N PRO A 5 9.02 25.43 -4.47
CA PRO A 5 9.24 24.27 -3.61
C PRO A 5 8.94 24.63 -2.15
N CYS A 6 8.08 23.85 -1.49
CA CYS A 6 7.56 24.15 -0.16
C CYS A 6 8.65 24.15 0.92
N ARG A 7 9.28 25.31 1.15
CA ARG A 7 10.06 25.59 2.36
C ARG A 7 9.10 25.72 3.55
N GLY A 8 8.70 24.59 4.15
CA GLY A 8 7.93 24.60 5.41
C GLY A 8 7.02 23.42 5.72
N ALA A 9 6.80 22.49 4.79
CA ALA A 9 6.00 21.29 5.06
C ALA A 9 6.90 20.09 5.40
N ALA A 10 6.78 19.56 6.62
CA ALA A 10 7.59 18.42 7.07
C ALA A 10 7.09 17.09 6.43
N LEU A 11 7.81 16.64 5.39
CA LEU A 11 7.86 15.26 4.86
C LEU A 11 6.56 14.44 4.96
N ALA A 12 5.58 14.76 4.10
CA ALA A 12 4.45 13.87 3.84
C ALA A 12 4.88 12.61 3.06
N ARG A 13 4.01 11.58 3.01
CA ARG A 13 4.23 10.33 2.27
C ARG A 13 4.08 10.51 0.75
N THR A 14 4.98 11.27 0.13
CA THR A 14 4.87 11.69 -1.28
C THR A 14 5.24 10.57 -2.26
N LEU A 15 4.23 9.83 -2.73
CA LEU A 15 4.34 8.96 -3.90
C LEU A 15 4.19 9.80 -5.18
N VAL A 16 5.22 10.59 -5.50
CA VAL A 16 5.20 11.57 -6.59
C VAL A 16 6.46 11.45 -7.42
N ALA A 17 6.30 11.26 -8.73
CA ALA A 17 7.40 11.31 -9.69
C ALA A 17 7.08 12.35 -10.78
N SER A 18 8.11 12.93 -11.39
CA SER A 18 7.90 13.85 -12.51
C SER A 18 8.97 13.70 -13.58
N GLY A 19 8.65 13.98 -14.84
CA GLY A 19 9.60 13.84 -15.95
C GLY A 19 8.98 14.30 -17.28
N PRO A 20 9.78 14.82 -18.23
CA PRO A 20 9.25 15.34 -19.49
C PRO A 20 9.02 14.26 -20.56
N TYR A 21 9.43 13.00 -20.34
CA TYR A 21 9.46 11.97 -21.40
C TYR A 21 8.41 10.86 -21.26
N GLY A 22 7.61 10.89 -20.20
CA GLY A 22 6.57 9.91 -19.93
C GLY A 22 6.34 9.76 -18.43
N ALA A 23 5.12 9.43 -18.03
CA ALA A 23 4.72 9.27 -16.64
C ALA A 23 3.63 8.21 -16.49
N VAL A 24 3.67 7.51 -15.36
CA VAL A 24 2.83 6.35 -15.05
C VAL A 24 2.40 6.40 -13.59
N SER A 25 1.13 6.14 -13.32
CA SER A 25 0.62 5.85 -11.98
C SER A 25 -0.25 4.60 -12.02
N THR A 26 -0.04 3.66 -11.11
CA THR A 26 -0.79 2.39 -11.03
C THR A 26 -1.05 1.96 -9.58
N GLY A 27 -1.86 0.91 -9.39
CA GLY A 27 -2.07 0.25 -8.09
C GLY A 27 -0.90 -0.58 -7.54
N HIS A 28 0.20 -0.81 -8.29
CA HIS A 28 1.32 -1.64 -7.83
C HIS A 28 2.69 -1.27 -8.44
N PRO A 29 3.81 -1.25 -7.68
CA PRO A 29 5.13 -0.89 -8.22
C PRO A 29 5.59 -1.70 -9.43
N GLU A 30 5.41 -3.02 -9.43
CA GLU A 30 5.78 -3.88 -10.57
C GLU A 30 5.07 -3.46 -11.87
N ALA A 31 3.80 -3.02 -11.79
CA ALA A 31 3.05 -2.56 -12.93
C ALA A 31 3.55 -1.19 -13.42
N THR A 32 3.84 -0.26 -12.50
CA THR A 32 4.49 1.03 -12.80
C THR A 32 5.87 0.82 -13.43
N HIS A 33 6.67 -0.13 -12.93
CA HIS A 33 7.99 -0.46 -13.49
C HIS A 33 7.88 -1.06 -14.89
N ALA A 34 6.99 -2.04 -15.10
CA ALA A 34 6.79 -2.66 -16.42
C ALA A 34 6.36 -1.65 -17.49
N ALA A 35 5.43 -0.76 -17.15
CA ALA A 35 4.99 0.33 -18.01
C ALA A 35 6.14 1.31 -18.35
N LEU A 36 6.88 1.78 -17.35
CA LEU A 36 8.02 2.68 -17.57
C LEU A 36 9.11 2.03 -18.43
N ARG A 37 9.42 0.75 -18.21
CA ARG A 37 10.39 0.00 -19.03
C ARG A 37 9.99 -0.10 -20.49
N LEU A 38 8.69 -0.14 -20.82
CA LEU A 38 8.24 -0.07 -22.21
C LEU A 38 8.36 1.34 -22.78
N LEU A 39 7.96 2.38 -22.05
CA LEU A 39 8.17 3.77 -22.47
C LEU A 39 9.66 4.08 -22.71
N GLU A 40 10.53 3.59 -21.82
CA GLU A 40 11.99 3.71 -21.87
C GLU A 40 12.56 3.13 -23.17
N ARG A 41 12.06 1.95 -23.56
CA ARG A 41 12.44 1.23 -24.80
C ARG A 41 11.77 1.80 -26.05
N GLY A 42 10.96 2.84 -25.90
CA GLY A 42 10.27 3.53 -26.99
C GLY A 42 8.97 2.88 -27.42
N GLY A 43 8.32 2.10 -26.56
CA GLY A 43 6.87 1.89 -26.64
C GLY A 43 6.10 3.16 -26.28
N ASN A 44 4.79 3.13 -26.44
CA ASN A 44 3.91 4.28 -26.19
C ASN A 44 3.01 4.08 -24.97
N ALA A 45 2.13 5.04 -24.68
CA ALA A 45 1.21 4.97 -23.55
C ALA A 45 0.27 3.74 -23.57
N ILE A 46 -0.13 3.25 -24.75
CA ILE A 46 -0.95 2.04 -24.91
C ILE A 46 -0.14 0.78 -24.58
N ASP A 47 1.07 0.64 -25.13
CA ASP A 47 1.96 -0.48 -24.79
C ASP A 47 2.20 -0.55 -23.27
N ALA A 48 2.46 0.62 -22.67
CA ALA A 48 2.72 0.76 -21.23
C ALA A 48 1.48 0.43 -20.38
N ALA A 49 0.29 0.88 -20.76
CA ALA A 49 -0.97 0.62 -20.04
C ALA A 49 -1.37 -0.86 -20.10
N VAL A 50 -1.19 -1.49 -21.26
CA VAL A 50 -1.51 -2.92 -21.46
C VAL A 50 -0.57 -3.81 -20.66
N ALA A 51 0.74 -3.50 -20.63
CA ALA A 51 1.69 -4.21 -19.77
C ALA A 51 1.41 -4.00 -18.28
N ALA A 52 1.07 -2.78 -17.85
CA ALA A 52 0.69 -2.50 -16.46
C ALA A 52 -0.52 -3.35 -16.04
N ALA A 53 -1.56 -3.40 -16.87
CA ALA A 53 -2.77 -4.17 -16.59
C ALA A 53 -2.51 -5.68 -16.49
N PHE A 54 -1.78 -6.27 -17.45
CA PHE A 54 -1.41 -7.69 -17.36
C PHE A 54 -0.48 -7.99 -16.17
N VAL A 55 0.37 -7.04 -15.73
CA VAL A 55 1.13 -7.21 -14.48
C VAL A 55 0.23 -7.12 -13.26
N LEU A 56 -0.73 -6.20 -13.21
CA LEU A 56 -1.72 -6.10 -12.12
C LEU A 56 -2.53 -7.40 -11.96
N ALA A 57 -2.89 -8.07 -13.06
CA ALA A 57 -3.52 -9.39 -13.04
C ALA A 57 -2.71 -10.49 -12.30
N VAL A 58 -1.39 -10.29 -12.13
CA VAL A 58 -0.48 -11.21 -11.42
C VAL A 58 -0.19 -10.73 -10.00
N VAL A 59 0.12 -9.44 -9.82
CA VAL A 59 0.63 -8.89 -8.54
C VAL A 59 -0.47 -8.33 -7.63
N ASP A 60 -1.65 -8.04 -8.18
CA ASP A 60 -2.86 -7.66 -7.46
C ASP A 60 -4.10 -8.44 -7.95
N PRO A 61 -4.06 -9.80 -7.87
CA PRO A 61 -5.15 -10.67 -8.34
C PRO A 61 -6.42 -10.54 -7.47
N SER A 62 -6.40 -9.64 -6.49
CA SER A 62 -7.53 -9.32 -5.63
C SER A 62 -8.46 -8.27 -6.23
N ASN A 63 -7.98 -7.42 -7.14
CA ASN A 63 -8.72 -6.25 -7.59
C ASN A 63 -9.07 -6.27 -9.08
N SER A 64 -8.22 -6.82 -9.95
CA SER A 64 -8.44 -6.92 -11.41
C SER A 64 -7.75 -8.18 -11.97
N GLY A 65 -7.99 -8.50 -13.25
CA GLY A 65 -7.23 -9.54 -13.94
C GLY A 65 -7.99 -10.22 -15.06
N LEU A 66 -7.54 -11.42 -15.47
CA LEU A 66 -8.10 -12.08 -16.65
C LEU A 66 -9.60 -12.40 -16.54
N GLY A 67 -10.12 -12.58 -15.31
CA GLY A 67 -11.54 -12.76 -15.03
C GLY A 67 -12.36 -11.47 -14.90
N GLY A 68 -11.74 -10.29 -15.08
CA GLY A 68 -12.34 -8.97 -14.83
C GLY A 68 -13.07 -8.34 -16.01
N ASP A 69 -13.52 -7.10 -15.81
CA ASP A 69 -14.11 -6.21 -16.81
C ASP A 69 -13.51 -4.78 -16.70
N GLY A 70 -13.91 -3.83 -17.55
CA GLY A 70 -13.50 -2.45 -17.35
C GLY A 70 -13.87 -1.42 -18.41
N PHE A 71 -13.30 -0.22 -18.23
CA PHE A 71 -13.47 0.93 -19.11
C PHE A 71 -12.13 1.59 -19.42
N ALA A 72 -12.01 2.18 -20.61
CA ALA A 72 -10.84 2.97 -21.01
C ALA A 72 -11.23 4.35 -21.55
N LEU A 73 -10.38 5.34 -21.25
CA LEU A 73 -10.22 6.55 -22.06
C LEU A 73 -8.83 6.55 -22.69
N VAL A 74 -8.76 6.87 -23.98
CA VAL A 74 -7.51 7.07 -24.72
C VAL A 74 -7.54 8.47 -25.35
N SER A 75 -6.60 9.33 -24.98
CA SER A 75 -6.36 10.59 -25.69
C SER A 75 -5.20 10.38 -26.65
N GLN A 76 -5.38 10.71 -27.92
CA GLN A 76 -4.33 10.67 -28.93
C GLN A 76 -3.63 12.05 -29.04
N PRO A 77 -2.41 12.11 -29.63
CA PRO A 77 -1.66 13.36 -29.81
C PRO A 77 -2.35 14.44 -30.66
N ASP A 78 -3.29 14.06 -31.53
CA ASP A 78 -4.07 14.96 -32.37
C ASP A 78 -5.27 15.60 -31.65
N GLY A 79 -5.48 15.27 -30.37
CA GLY A 79 -6.60 15.76 -29.57
C GLY A 79 -7.87 14.91 -29.68
N THR A 80 -7.88 13.84 -30.50
CA THR A 80 -8.97 12.87 -30.47
C THR A 80 -8.98 12.11 -29.13
N ILE A 81 -10.18 11.90 -28.58
CA ILE A 81 -10.38 11.14 -27.34
C ILE A 81 -11.38 10.02 -27.64
N GLU A 82 -10.93 8.79 -27.46
CA GLU A 82 -11.71 7.57 -27.63
C GLU A 82 -12.15 7.06 -26.24
N ALA A 83 -13.39 6.59 -26.13
CA ALA A 83 -13.88 5.88 -24.94
C ALA A 83 -14.29 4.45 -25.30
N TRP A 84 -13.94 3.51 -24.41
CA TRP A 84 -14.19 2.08 -24.61
C TRP A 84 -14.91 1.49 -23.40
N ASP A 85 -15.98 0.76 -23.70
CA ASP A 85 -16.80 0.03 -22.74
C ASP A 85 -16.58 -1.47 -22.94
N ALA A 86 -15.95 -2.09 -21.95
CA ALA A 86 -15.85 -3.53 -21.82
C ALA A 86 -16.41 -3.96 -20.45
N SER A 87 -17.55 -3.39 -20.06
CA SER A 87 -18.34 -3.89 -18.94
C SER A 87 -18.90 -5.28 -19.25
N ALA A 88 -18.91 -6.18 -18.27
CA ALA A 88 -19.36 -7.56 -18.48
C ALA A 88 -20.88 -7.61 -18.80
N PRO A 89 -21.30 -8.00 -20.01
CA PRO A 89 -22.71 -8.12 -20.35
C PRO A 89 -23.32 -9.36 -19.65
N PRO A 90 -24.65 -9.42 -19.49
CA PRO A 90 -25.34 -10.65 -19.13
C PRO A 90 -25.25 -11.70 -20.26
N PRO A 91 -25.45 -13.00 -19.94
CA PRO A 91 -25.40 -14.06 -20.93
C PRO A 91 -26.55 -13.95 -21.94
N ARG A 92 -26.28 -14.23 -23.23
CA ARG A 92 -27.27 -14.12 -24.33
C ARG A 92 -28.51 -14.98 -24.12
N ARG A 93 -28.36 -16.14 -23.48
CA ARG A 93 -29.45 -17.03 -23.07
C ARG A 93 -29.51 -17.00 -21.54
N ARG A 94 -30.72 -16.94 -20.99
CA ARG A 94 -30.94 -16.95 -19.53
C ARG A 94 -31.87 -18.11 -19.20
N SER A 95 -31.30 -19.17 -18.62
CA SER A 95 -31.99 -20.39 -18.17
C SER A 95 -32.44 -20.30 -16.71
N GLY A 96 -32.16 -19.16 -16.05
CA GLY A 96 -32.34 -18.97 -14.61
C GLY A 96 -31.05 -19.05 -13.79
N SER A 97 -29.87 -18.86 -14.42
CA SER A 97 -28.59 -18.73 -13.72
C SER A 97 -28.68 -17.85 -12.48
N ARG A 98 -28.16 -18.38 -11.37
CA ARG A 98 -27.95 -17.66 -10.10
C ARG A 98 -26.49 -17.24 -9.89
N SER A 99 -25.62 -17.48 -10.88
CA SER A 99 -24.20 -17.14 -10.78
C SER A 99 -24.01 -15.62 -10.79
N GLU A 100 -23.19 -15.11 -9.86
CA GLU A 100 -22.75 -13.71 -9.85
C GLU A 100 -21.64 -13.45 -10.91
N ILE A 101 -21.10 -14.49 -11.55
CA ILE A 101 -20.00 -14.38 -12.51
C ILE A 101 -20.46 -13.73 -13.83
N GLY A 102 -19.90 -12.57 -14.16
CA GLY A 102 -20.02 -11.93 -15.47
C GLY A 102 -18.97 -12.44 -16.46
N LEU A 103 -19.22 -12.21 -17.75
CA LEU A 103 -18.27 -12.58 -18.81
C LEU A 103 -16.88 -11.90 -18.61
N PRO A 104 -15.77 -12.66 -18.67
CA PRO A 104 -14.41 -12.09 -18.60
C PRO A 104 -14.02 -11.24 -19.82
N THR A 105 -13.94 -9.93 -19.63
CA THR A 105 -13.90 -8.92 -20.71
C THR A 105 -12.70 -7.97 -20.63
N GLU A 106 -12.02 -7.88 -19.49
CA GLU A 106 -10.77 -7.12 -19.30
C GLU A 106 -9.69 -7.50 -20.33
N PRO A 107 -9.37 -8.77 -20.59
CA PRO A 107 -8.36 -9.13 -21.59
C PRO A 107 -8.72 -8.68 -23.01
N ALA A 108 -10.01 -8.78 -23.40
CA ALA A 108 -10.48 -8.31 -24.69
C ALA A 108 -10.28 -6.80 -24.85
N LEU A 109 -10.52 -6.00 -23.79
CA LEU A 109 -10.21 -4.56 -23.78
C LEU A 109 -8.72 -4.31 -24.02
N LEU A 110 -7.84 -4.93 -23.23
CA LEU A 110 -6.40 -4.73 -23.30
C LEU A 110 -5.83 -5.11 -24.68
N LEU A 111 -6.22 -6.27 -25.20
CA LEU A 111 -5.82 -6.76 -26.52
C LEU A 111 -6.41 -5.92 -27.66
N HIS A 112 -7.61 -5.35 -27.49
CA HIS A 112 -8.21 -4.45 -28.46
C HIS A 112 -7.47 -3.11 -28.53
N LEU A 113 -7.18 -2.48 -27.39
CA LEU A 113 -6.39 -1.25 -27.33
C LEU A 113 -5.00 -1.45 -27.93
N HIS A 114 -4.33 -2.55 -27.59
CA HIS A 114 -3.04 -2.92 -28.15
C HIS A 114 -3.08 -3.06 -29.68
N ARG A 115 -4.06 -3.79 -30.24
CA ARG A 115 -4.21 -3.91 -31.70
C ARG A 115 -4.48 -2.58 -32.41
N ARG A 116 -5.15 -1.63 -31.75
CA ARG A 116 -5.48 -0.32 -32.34
C ARG A 116 -4.32 0.66 -32.34
N GLY A 117 -3.45 0.63 -31.32
CA GLY A 117 -2.46 1.68 -31.14
C GLY A 117 -1.21 1.29 -30.35
N GLY A 118 -0.96 0.02 -30.08
CA GLY A 118 0.33 -0.46 -29.59
C GLY A 118 1.42 -0.37 -30.65
N THR A 119 2.68 -0.22 -30.22
CA THR A 119 3.87 -0.13 -31.08
C THR A 119 4.89 -1.23 -30.79
N ARG A 120 4.63 -2.05 -29.76
CA ARG A 120 5.48 -3.19 -29.37
C ARG A 120 4.73 -4.50 -29.59
N GLY A 121 5.45 -5.58 -29.87
CA GLY A 121 4.83 -6.90 -30.02
C GLY A 121 4.22 -7.40 -28.70
N LEU A 122 3.06 -8.07 -28.75
CA LEU A 122 2.41 -8.66 -27.56
C LEU A 122 3.35 -9.52 -26.70
N PRO A 123 4.27 -10.34 -27.27
CA PRO A 123 5.29 -11.05 -26.48
C PRO A 123 6.16 -10.12 -25.64
N GLU A 124 6.58 -8.95 -26.14
CA GLU A 124 7.36 -7.98 -25.36
C GLU A 124 6.51 -7.32 -24.28
N VAL A 125 5.28 -6.92 -24.63
CA VAL A 125 4.33 -6.21 -23.75
C VAL A 125 3.91 -7.09 -22.57
N MET A 126 3.64 -8.38 -22.80
CA MET A 126 3.17 -9.33 -21.79
C MET A 126 4.30 -10.05 -21.04
N ALA A 127 5.55 -10.03 -21.55
CA ALA A 127 6.68 -10.71 -20.91
C ALA A 127 6.92 -10.35 -19.43
N PRO A 128 6.71 -9.10 -18.94
CA PRO A 128 6.80 -8.81 -17.51
C PRO A 128 5.80 -9.63 -16.68
N ALA A 129 4.54 -9.68 -17.09
CA ALA A 129 3.49 -10.46 -16.42
C ALA A 129 3.80 -11.96 -16.46
N ILE A 130 4.18 -12.50 -17.62
CA ILE A 130 4.55 -13.92 -17.79
C ILE A 130 5.73 -14.28 -16.87
N ARG A 131 6.76 -13.43 -16.76
CA ARG A 131 7.91 -13.68 -15.87
C ARG A 131 7.51 -13.66 -14.40
N LEU A 132 6.71 -12.69 -13.97
CA LEU A 132 6.23 -12.57 -12.60
C LEU A 132 5.31 -13.74 -12.22
N ALA A 133 4.44 -14.17 -13.13
CA ALA A 133 3.60 -15.35 -12.92
C ALA A 133 4.44 -16.64 -12.83
N ARG A 134 5.37 -16.87 -13.78
CA ARG A 134 6.15 -18.13 -13.82
C ARG A 134 7.20 -18.24 -12.70
N ARG A 135 7.93 -17.16 -12.39
CA ARG A 135 8.99 -17.14 -11.35
C ARG A 135 8.50 -16.79 -9.95
N GLY A 136 7.28 -16.25 -9.88
CA GLY A 136 6.69 -15.67 -8.68
C GLY A 136 7.09 -14.22 -8.44
N CYS A 137 6.17 -13.49 -7.82
CA CYS A 137 6.35 -12.13 -7.35
C CYS A 137 6.27 -12.08 -5.82
N LYS A 138 6.83 -11.04 -5.20
CA LYS A 138 6.68 -10.83 -3.75
C LYS A 138 5.23 -10.46 -3.42
N VAL A 139 4.62 -11.17 -2.47
CA VAL A 139 3.29 -10.83 -1.95
C VAL A 139 3.35 -9.43 -1.31
N SER A 140 2.42 -8.56 -1.69
CA SER A 140 2.31 -7.22 -1.11
C SER A 140 1.62 -7.27 0.25
N SER A 141 1.88 -6.28 1.13
CA SER A 141 1.17 -6.20 2.41
C SER A 141 -0.34 -5.98 2.25
N SER A 142 -0.76 -5.42 1.11
CA SER A 142 -2.18 -5.30 0.77
C SER A 142 -2.78 -6.67 0.45
N LEU A 143 -2.12 -7.46 -0.40
CA LEU A 143 -2.56 -8.80 -0.74
C LEU A 143 -2.60 -9.72 0.49
N GLU A 144 -1.59 -9.68 1.36
CA GLU A 144 -1.58 -10.44 2.64
C GLU A 144 -2.84 -10.16 3.47
N ARG A 145 -3.17 -8.88 3.74
CA ARG A 145 -4.35 -8.49 4.53
C ARG A 145 -5.68 -8.94 3.90
N LEU A 146 -5.71 -9.15 2.59
CA LEU A 146 -6.88 -9.62 1.87
C LEU A 146 -6.97 -11.15 1.88
N LEU A 147 -5.84 -11.85 1.80
CA LEU A 147 -5.75 -13.29 1.97
C LEU A 147 -6.10 -13.72 3.39
N GLU A 148 -5.62 -13.00 4.43
CA GLU A 148 -6.00 -13.23 5.83
C GLU A 148 -7.53 -13.22 6.05
N LYS A 149 -8.26 -12.40 5.30
CA LYS A 149 -9.72 -12.27 5.40
C LYS A 149 -10.52 -13.20 4.48
N ASN A 150 -9.90 -13.76 3.44
CA ASN A 150 -10.62 -14.47 2.36
C ASN A 150 -10.12 -15.89 2.06
N LEU A 151 -8.91 -16.30 2.46
CA LEU A 151 -8.36 -17.62 2.08
C LEU A 151 -9.29 -18.77 2.47
N GLN A 152 -9.83 -18.75 3.68
CA GLN A 152 -10.78 -19.76 4.20
C GLN A 152 -12.15 -19.72 3.50
N ARG A 153 -12.42 -18.68 2.70
CA ARG A 153 -13.65 -18.48 1.93
C ARG A 153 -13.47 -18.76 0.43
N PHE A 154 -12.27 -19.14 0.00
CA PHE A 154 -12.04 -19.59 -1.38
C PHE A 154 -12.63 -21.00 -1.55
N PRO A 155 -13.57 -21.23 -2.47
CA PRO A 155 -14.19 -22.54 -2.67
C PRO A 155 -13.24 -23.54 -3.33
N ASP A 156 -12.36 -23.07 -4.21
CA ASP A 156 -11.43 -23.91 -4.97
C ASP A 156 -10.19 -24.32 -4.17
N ALA A 157 -9.88 -25.63 -4.20
CA ALA A 157 -8.68 -26.17 -3.57
C ALA A 157 -7.39 -25.59 -4.18
N LEU A 158 -7.38 -25.35 -5.49
CA LEU A 158 -6.26 -24.73 -6.20
C LEU A 158 -5.95 -23.33 -5.66
N ALA A 159 -6.97 -22.51 -5.39
CA ALA A 159 -6.78 -21.19 -4.80
C ALA A 159 -6.23 -21.28 -3.36
N ARG A 160 -6.79 -22.16 -2.52
CA ARG A 160 -6.29 -22.35 -1.15
C ARG A 160 -4.84 -22.82 -1.14
N GLN A 161 -4.47 -23.79 -1.99
CA GLN A 161 -3.10 -24.27 -2.14
C GLN A 161 -2.17 -23.18 -2.70
N ARG A 162 -2.63 -22.38 -3.66
CA ARG A 162 -1.83 -21.32 -4.30
C ARG A 162 -1.52 -20.16 -3.35
N PHE A 163 -2.54 -19.65 -2.69
CA PHE A 163 -2.44 -18.45 -1.85
C PHE A 163 -2.25 -18.78 -0.35
N GLY A 164 -2.16 -20.06 0.00
CA GLY A 164 -1.82 -20.54 1.33
C GLY A 164 -1.37 -22.01 1.36
N PRO A 165 -0.21 -22.35 0.76
CA PRO A 165 0.22 -23.74 0.55
C PRO A 165 0.43 -24.55 1.83
N GLN A 166 0.58 -23.89 2.99
CA GLN A 166 0.72 -24.51 4.31
C GLN A 166 -0.55 -24.36 5.17
N GLY A 167 -1.70 -24.06 4.55
CA GLY A 167 -2.96 -23.72 5.24
C GLY A 167 -3.03 -22.29 5.78
N TRP A 168 -1.90 -21.59 5.81
CA TRP A 168 -1.78 -20.18 6.21
C TRP A 168 -1.72 -19.24 5.01
N PRO A 169 -2.32 -18.03 5.07
CA PRO A 169 -2.17 -17.00 4.04
C PRO A 169 -0.71 -16.68 3.73
N ALA A 170 -0.39 -16.60 2.43
CA ALA A 170 0.92 -16.15 1.97
C ALA A 170 1.25 -14.75 2.51
N ARG A 171 2.46 -14.60 3.06
CA ARG A 171 2.89 -13.44 3.86
C ARG A 171 3.63 -12.40 3.04
N ALA A 172 3.56 -11.13 3.45
CA ALA A 172 4.20 -10.06 2.71
C ALA A 172 5.72 -10.29 2.55
N GLY A 173 6.20 -10.28 1.31
CA GLY A 173 7.59 -10.57 0.95
C GLY A 173 7.87 -12.03 0.57
N GLU A 174 6.96 -12.97 0.85
CA GLU A 174 7.05 -14.34 0.31
C GLU A 174 6.85 -14.34 -1.20
N HIS A 175 7.41 -15.34 -1.89
CA HIS A 175 7.28 -15.49 -3.34
C HIS A 175 6.04 -16.30 -3.69
N LEU A 176 5.13 -15.70 -4.47
CA LEU A 176 3.91 -16.32 -4.97
C LEU A 176 4.04 -16.57 -6.48
N ALA A 177 4.29 -17.82 -6.88
CA ALA A 177 4.30 -18.25 -8.28
C ALA A 177 2.91 -18.71 -8.75
N GLN A 178 2.53 -18.34 -9.98
CA GLN A 178 1.22 -18.60 -10.60
C GLN A 178 1.40 -19.26 -11.98
N PRO A 179 1.84 -20.54 -12.04
CA PRO A 179 2.18 -21.24 -13.28
C PRO A 179 1.01 -21.35 -14.30
N GLU A 180 -0.21 -21.66 -13.88
CA GLU A 180 -1.36 -21.81 -14.80
C GLU A 180 -1.65 -20.48 -15.50
N LEU A 181 -1.65 -19.38 -14.73
CA LEU A 181 -1.77 -18.02 -15.25
C LEU A 181 -0.61 -17.67 -16.18
N ALA A 182 0.61 -18.13 -15.89
CA ALA A 182 1.78 -17.90 -16.74
C ALA A 182 1.66 -18.58 -18.11
N GLU A 183 1.09 -19.79 -18.18
CA GLU A 183 0.84 -20.49 -19.45
C GLU A 183 -0.29 -19.82 -20.26
N VAL A 184 -1.37 -19.41 -19.60
CA VAL A 184 -2.47 -18.67 -20.25
C VAL A 184 -1.97 -17.34 -20.82
N LEU A 185 -1.22 -16.56 -20.03
CA LEU A 185 -0.59 -15.32 -20.49
C LEU A 185 0.43 -15.57 -21.62
N SER A 186 1.17 -16.69 -21.59
CA SER A 186 2.12 -17.06 -22.65
C SER A 186 1.41 -17.35 -23.97
N ALA A 187 0.32 -18.13 -23.94
CA ALA A 187 -0.48 -18.42 -25.13
C ALA A 187 -1.11 -17.15 -25.72
N MET A 188 -1.75 -16.32 -24.87
CA MET A 188 -2.36 -15.05 -25.28
C MET A 188 -1.36 -14.09 -25.92
N ALA A 189 -0.11 -14.06 -25.43
CA ALA A 189 0.94 -13.22 -25.97
C ALA A 189 1.41 -13.67 -27.37
N ILE A 190 1.27 -14.97 -27.69
CA ILE A 190 1.59 -15.55 -29.00
C ILE A 190 0.42 -15.40 -29.97
N ASP A 191 -0.81 -15.69 -29.53
CA ASP A 191 -1.98 -15.84 -30.39
C ASP A 191 -2.95 -14.63 -30.42
N GLY A 192 -2.65 -13.57 -29.66
CA GLY A 192 -3.47 -12.36 -29.60
C GLY A 192 -4.80 -12.51 -28.84
N GLY A 193 -4.92 -13.55 -28.00
CA GLY A 193 -6.11 -13.91 -27.22
C GLY A 193 -6.99 -14.98 -27.86
N ALA A 194 -6.56 -15.61 -28.95
CA ALA A 194 -7.35 -16.62 -29.66
C ALA A 194 -7.65 -17.84 -28.79
N SER A 195 -6.65 -18.37 -28.05
CA SER A 195 -6.86 -19.48 -27.11
C SER A 195 -7.84 -19.12 -25.99
N PHE A 196 -7.77 -17.90 -25.46
CA PHE A 196 -8.57 -17.40 -24.34
C PHE A 196 -10.04 -17.18 -24.69
N TYR A 197 -10.34 -16.70 -25.91
CA TYR A 197 -11.71 -16.37 -26.33
C TYR A 197 -12.36 -17.38 -27.29
N ARG A 198 -11.59 -18.20 -28.01
CA ARG A 198 -12.10 -19.12 -29.05
C ARG A 198 -11.47 -20.52 -29.05
N GLY A 199 -10.41 -20.74 -28.28
CA GLY A 199 -9.62 -21.98 -28.31
C GLY A 199 -9.67 -22.79 -27.00
N PRO A 200 -8.61 -23.54 -26.67
CA PRO A 200 -8.62 -24.48 -25.55
C PRO A 200 -8.93 -23.84 -24.19
N HIS A 201 -8.36 -22.65 -23.90
CA HIS A 201 -8.64 -21.94 -22.65
C HIS A 201 -10.11 -21.47 -22.60
N ALA A 202 -10.67 -21.00 -23.71
CA ALA A 202 -12.09 -20.65 -23.81
C ALA A 202 -13.01 -21.85 -23.53
N ALA A 203 -12.65 -23.04 -24.02
CA ALA A 203 -13.40 -24.27 -23.77
C ALA A 203 -13.34 -24.71 -22.29
N ILE A 204 -12.16 -24.64 -21.65
CA ILE A 204 -11.99 -24.90 -20.21
C ILE A 204 -12.84 -23.90 -19.39
N MET A 205 -12.76 -22.61 -19.73
CA MET A 205 -13.51 -21.56 -19.05
C MET A 205 -15.03 -21.75 -19.19
N ALA A 206 -15.53 -22.05 -20.39
CA ALA A 206 -16.95 -22.27 -20.62
C ALA A 206 -17.49 -23.52 -19.90
N ALA A 207 -16.66 -24.56 -19.70
CA ALA A 207 -17.01 -25.73 -18.89
C ALA A 207 -17.08 -25.39 -17.39
N ASP A 208 -16.11 -24.64 -16.88
CA ASP A 208 -16.02 -24.21 -15.48
C ASP A 208 -17.13 -23.19 -15.11
N LEU A 209 -17.41 -22.22 -15.99
CA LEU A 209 -18.55 -21.30 -15.86
C LEU A 209 -19.89 -22.06 -15.75
N ARG A 210 -20.10 -23.07 -16.59
CA ARG A 210 -21.29 -23.93 -16.55
C ARG A 210 -21.36 -24.75 -15.26
N ALA A 211 -20.25 -25.30 -14.80
CA ALA A 211 -20.17 -26.03 -13.53
C ALA A 211 -20.53 -25.14 -12.32
N ARG A 212 -20.22 -23.83 -12.40
CA ARG A 212 -20.60 -22.79 -11.43
C ARG A 212 -21.98 -22.18 -11.67
N GLY A 213 -22.82 -22.82 -12.50
CA GLY A 213 -24.20 -22.42 -12.75
C GLY A 213 -24.37 -21.09 -13.50
N SER A 214 -23.34 -20.65 -14.23
CA SER A 214 -23.42 -19.49 -15.13
C SER A 214 -23.99 -19.90 -16.48
N ASP A 215 -24.91 -19.10 -17.04
CA ASP A 215 -25.48 -19.32 -18.38
C ASP A 215 -24.53 -18.85 -19.51
N HIS A 216 -23.35 -18.27 -19.21
CA HIS A 216 -22.38 -17.83 -20.22
C HIS A 216 -21.78 -19.01 -20.99
N THR A 217 -21.64 -18.84 -22.29
CA THR A 217 -21.23 -19.89 -23.23
C THR A 217 -19.90 -19.57 -23.94
N LEU A 218 -19.38 -20.56 -24.66
CA LEU A 218 -18.27 -20.36 -25.59
C LEU A 218 -18.62 -19.37 -26.72
N GLU A 219 -19.90 -19.26 -27.11
CA GLU A 219 -20.35 -18.26 -28.09
C GLU A 219 -20.26 -16.84 -27.51
N ASP A 220 -20.66 -16.65 -26.24
CA ASP A 220 -20.54 -15.35 -25.56
C ASP A 220 -19.09 -14.88 -25.50
N LEU A 221 -18.16 -15.78 -25.12
CA LEU A 221 -16.72 -15.51 -25.14
C LEU A 221 -16.21 -15.17 -26.55
N ALA A 222 -16.56 -15.99 -27.54
CA ALA A 222 -16.08 -15.85 -28.91
C ALA A 222 -16.61 -14.60 -29.64
N ALA A 223 -17.81 -14.15 -29.28
CA ALA A 223 -18.50 -13.02 -29.88
C ALA A 223 -18.27 -11.68 -29.15
N PHE A 224 -17.63 -11.69 -27.97
CA PHE A 224 -17.38 -10.45 -27.23
C PHE A 224 -16.35 -9.55 -27.93
N VAL A 225 -16.68 -8.26 -28.04
CA VAL A 225 -15.79 -7.20 -28.51
C VAL A 225 -16.05 -5.95 -27.65
N PRO A 226 -15.00 -5.25 -27.14
CA PRO A 226 -15.15 -3.96 -26.48
C PRO A 226 -15.89 -2.96 -27.36
N ARG A 227 -16.88 -2.26 -26.80
CA ARG A 227 -17.70 -1.29 -27.53
C ARG A 227 -16.99 0.07 -27.56
N ALA A 228 -16.78 0.61 -28.76
CA ALA A 228 -16.50 2.03 -28.92
C ALA A 228 -17.74 2.81 -28.47
N VAL A 229 -17.56 3.82 -27.63
CA VAL A 229 -18.64 4.66 -27.11
C VAL A 229 -18.21 6.13 -27.16
N GLU A 230 -19.14 7.05 -27.36
CA GLU A 230 -18.81 8.48 -27.42
C GLU A 230 -18.47 9.02 -26.02
N PRO A 231 -17.27 9.58 -25.77
CA PRO A 231 -16.95 10.17 -24.48
C PRO A 231 -17.87 11.34 -24.12
N VAL A 232 -18.42 11.30 -22.91
CA VAL A 232 -19.19 12.41 -22.36
C VAL A 232 -18.25 13.59 -22.05
N ARG A 233 -18.70 14.81 -22.34
CA ARG A 233 -17.96 16.04 -22.11
C ARG A 233 -18.80 17.02 -21.31
N LEU A 234 -18.20 17.67 -20.31
CA LEU A 234 -18.84 18.69 -19.49
C LEU A 234 -17.88 19.87 -19.29
N SER A 235 -18.23 21.01 -19.87
CA SER A 235 -17.42 22.24 -19.84
C SER A 235 -17.99 23.26 -18.85
N PHE A 236 -17.10 23.97 -18.15
CA PHE A 236 -17.44 25.09 -17.27
C PHE A 236 -16.22 26.02 -17.12
N GLY A 237 -16.38 27.29 -17.49
CA GLY A 237 -15.24 28.21 -17.61
C GLY A 237 -14.20 27.69 -18.61
N PRO A 238 -12.88 27.76 -18.31
CA PRO A 238 -11.83 27.22 -19.18
C PRO A 238 -11.69 25.70 -19.09
N TRP A 239 -12.43 25.05 -18.18
CA TRP A 239 -12.28 23.62 -17.89
C TRP A 239 -13.26 22.79 -18.71
N THR A 240 -12.81 21.61 -19.16
CA THR A 240 -13.67 20.57 -19.72
C THR A 240 -13.28 19.23 -19.13
N LEU A 241 -14.21 18.58 -18.45
CA LEU A 241 -14.06 17.19 -18.05
C LEU A 241 -14.53 16.27 -19.18
N VAL A 242 -13.81 15.18 -19.39
CA VAL A 242 -14.12 14.13 -20.37
C VAL A 242 -14.13 12.78 -19.66
N GLY A 243 -15.18 12.01 -19.88
CA GLY A 243 -15.46 10.75 -19.17
C GLY A 243 -16.01 9.67 -20.10
N THR A 244 -16.00 8.43 -19.61
CA THR A 244 -16.76 7.33 -20.25
C THR A 244 -18.27 7.53 -20.02
N PRO A 245 -19.12 7.29 -21.02
CA PRO A 245 -20.57 7.35 -20.84
C PRO A 245 -21.07 6.21 -19.92
N PRO A 246 -22.32 6.30 -19.43
CA PRO A 246 -22.99 5.16 -18.80
C PRO A 246 -22.81 3.87 -19.64
N PRO A 247 -22.54 2.70 -19.01
CA PRO A 247 -22.82 2.37 -17.61
C PRO A 247 -21.75 2.80 -16.58
N SER A 248 -20.69 3.48 -17.01
CA SER A 248 -19.74 4.19 -16.12
C SER A 248 -20.42 5.31 -15.33
N SER A 249 -19.93 5.56 -14.10
CA SER A 249 -20.38 6.70 -13.27
C SER A 249 -19.59 7.98 -13.51
N ALA A 250 -18.70 8.04 -14.51
CA ALA A 250 -17.88 9.23 -14.78
C ALA A 250 -18.72 10.53 -14.89
N LEU A 251 -19.89 10.47 -15.54
CA LEU A 251 -20.80 11.61 -15.67
C LEU A 251 -21.31 12.16 -14.31
N VAL A 252 -21.49 11.29 -13.31
CA VAL A 252 -21.85 11.68 -11.92
C VAL A 252 -20.71 12.49 -11.31
N VAL A 253 -19.47 12.00 -11.45
CA VAL A 253 -18.26 12.68 -10.95
C VAL A 253 -18.09 14.04 -11.63
N MET A 254 -18.21 14.07 -12.96
CA MET A 254 -17.99 15.29 -13.75
C MET A 254 -18.91 16.41 -13.32
N TRP A 255 -20.19 16.11 -13.17
CA TRP A 255 -21.18 17.08 -12.72
C TRP A 255 -21.01 17.44 -11.23
N LEU A 256 -20.61 16.49 -10.36
CA LEU A 256 -20.29 16.80 -8.96
C LEU A 256 -19.13 17.79 -8.86
N VAL A 257 -18.08 17.64 -9.67
CA VAL A 257 -16.97 18.62 -9.73
C VAL A 257 -17.49 20.00 -10.13
N LYS A 258 -18.33 20.09 -11.17
CA LYS A 258 -18.96 21.35 -11.59
C LYS A 258 -19.80 21.98 -10.45
N ALA A 259 -20.60 21.19 -9.74
CA ALA A 259 -21.44 21.66 -8.64
C ALA A 259 -20.60 22.14 -7.44
N LEU A 260 -19.61 21.35 -7.02
CA LEU A 260 -18.68 21.70 -5.95
C LEU A 260 -17.92 23.00 -6.26
N VAL A 261 -17.36 23.12 -7.47
CA VAL A 261 -16.65 24.34 -7.92
C VAL A 261 -17.59 25.56 -7.97
N ARG A 262 -18.85 25.41 -8.41
CA ARG A 262 -19.85 26.48 -8.41
C ARG A 262 -20.17 26.98 -6.99
N GLU A 263 -20.17 26.08 -6.01
CA GLU A 263 -20.55 26.36 -4.63
C GLU A 263 -19.35 26.64 -3.70
N HIS A 264 -18.14 26.76 -4.26
CA HIS A 264 -16.88 26.97 -3.52
C HIS A 264 -16.56 25.85 -2.51
N LEU A 265 -16.87 24.61 -2.91
CA LEU A 265 -16.69 23.38 -2.14
C LEU A 265 -15.65 22.46 -2.83
N PRO A 266 -15.01 21.52 -2.12
CA PRO A 266 -15.20 21.16 -0.72
C PRO A 266 -14.57 22.17 0.25
N ASP A 267 -15.36 22.66 1.21
CA ASP A 267 -14.86 23.40 2.37
C ASP A 267 -15.01 22.55 3.63
N PHE A 268 -13.91 21.90 4.05
CA PHE A 268 -13.83 21.18 5.32
C PHE A 268 -13.34 22.05 6.49
N THR A 269 -13.23 23.37 6.30
CA THR A 269 -12.84 24.31 7.36
C THR A 269 -14.03 24.86 8.14
N SER A 270 -15.24 24.75 7.57
CA SER A 270 -16.50 25.08 8.23
C SER A 270 -17.43 23.85 8.35
N ALA A 271 -18.25 23.88 9.41
CA ALA A 271 -19.32 22.91 9.61
C ALA A 271 -20.34 22.91 8.45
N GLU A 272 -20.69 24.10 7.94
CA GLU A 272 -21.65 24.26 6.84
C GLU A 272 -21.10 23.73 5.51
N GLY A 273 -19.87 24.10 5.15
CA GLY A 273 -19.21 23.59 3.94
C GLY A 273 -19.04 22.07 3.95
N THR A 274 -18.71 21.50 5.11
CA THR A 274 -18.61 20.04 5.29
C THR A 274 -19.96 19.37 5.03
N ARG A 275 -21.04 19.88 5.65
CA ARG A 275 -22.39 19.32 5.50
C ARG A 275 -22.92 19.44 4.07
N ARG A 276 -22.73 20.59 3.41
CA ARG A 276 -23.09 20.77 1.99
C ARG A 276 -22.30 19.84 1.07
N THR A 277 -21.01 19.64 1.35
CA THR A 277 -20.19 18.68 0.59
C THR A 277 -20.75 17.26 0.71
N ILE A 278 -21.10 16.82 1.93
CA ILE A 278 -21.72 15.51 2.17
C ILE A 278 -23.08 15.41 1.45
N ASP A 279 -23.95 16.41 1.61
CA ASP A 279 -25.30 16.45 1.05
C ASP A 279 -25.31 16.36 -0.48
N LEU A 280 -24.46 17.13 -1.17
CA LEU A 280 -24.28 17.05 -2.63
C LEU A 280 -23.85 15.64 -3.06
N LEU A 281 -22.91 15.03 -2.34
CA LEU A 281 -22.43 13.68 -2.63
C LEU A 281 -23.54 12.62 -2.41
N CYS A 282 -24.32 12.71 -1.33
CA CYS A 282 -25.46 11.83 -1.08
C CYS A 282 -26.52 11.95 -2.19
N ARG A 283 -26.95 13.17 -2.54
CA ARG A 283 -27.96 13.40 -3.60
C ARG A 283 -27.51 12.85 -4.94
N ALA A 284 -26.25 13.06 -5.32
CA ALA A 284 -25.69 12.55 -6.57
C ALA A 284 -25.72 11.01 -6.65
N LEU A 285 -25.41 10.32 -5.54
CA LEU A 285 -25.48 8.86 -5.45
C LEU A 285 -26.93 8.33 -5.53
N LEU A 286 -27.88 9.00 -4.87
CA LEU A 286 -29.29 8.65 -4.93
C LEU A 286 -29.87 8.83 -6.36
N ILE A 287 -29.53 9.94 -7.03
CA ILE A 287 -29.92 10.20 -8.42
C ILE A 287 -29.27 9.18 -9.37
N LYS A 288 -28.00 8.82 -9.16
CA LYS A 288 -27.33 7.72 -9.87
C LYS A 288 -28.13 6.42 -9.75
N HIS A 289 -28.37 5.94 -8.53
CA HIS A 289 -29.05 4.67 -8.31
C HIS A 289 -30.46 4.66 -8.95
N ARG A 290 -31.20 5.76 -8.85
CA ARG A 290 -32.57 5.85 -9.39
C ARG A 290 -32.66 6.00 -10.91
N HIS A 291 -31.67 6.62 -11.57
CA HIS A 291 -31.86 7.14 -12.93
C HIS A 291 -30.76 6.83 -13.95
N LEU A 292 -29.55 6.42 -13.53
CA LEU A 292 -28.42 6.29 -14.46
C LEU A 292 -28.65 5.19 -15.51
N ALA A 293 -29.21 4.04 -15.11
CA ALA A 293 -29.54 2.93 -16.02
C ALA A 293 -30.55 3.33 -17.12
N ALA A 294 -31.55 4.14 -16.77
CA ALA A 294 -32.56 4.65 -17.70
C ALA A 294 -32.05 5.79 -18.61
N CYS A 295 -30.79 6.22 -18.46
CA CYS A 295 -30.17 7.28 -19.24
C CYS A 295 -28.96 6.80 -20.05
N LEU A 296 -28.82 5.49 -20.28
CA LEU A 296 -27.63 4.88 -20.91
C LEU A 296 -27.25 5.56 -22.24
N THR A 297 -28.24 5.78 -23.10
CA THR A 297 -28.10 6.43 -24.41
C THR A 297 -28.39 7.94 -24.38
N SER A 298 -28.73 8.51 -23.22
CA SER A 298 -29.11 9.93 -23.08
C SER A 298 -28.38 10.67 -21.95
N PRO A 299 -27.03 10.84 -22.01
CA PRO A 299 -26.26 11.60 -21.03
C PRO A 299 -26.82 12.99 -20.67
N ARG A 300 -27.36 13.73 -21.65
CA ARG A 300 -27.98 15.05 -21.43
C ARG A 300 -29.20 14.98 -20.51
N ARG A 301 -30.02 13.92 -20.61
CA ARG A 301 -31.18 13.69 -19.75
C ARG A 301 -30.74 13.42 -18.31
N PHE A 302 -29.67 12.65 -18.11
CA PHE A 302 -29.11 12.41 -16.78
C PHE A 302 -28.56 13.68 -16.13
N LEU A 303 -27.85 14.52 -16.89
CA LEU A 303 -27.38 15.83 -16.40
C LEU A 303 -28.54 16.74 -15.97
N ALA A 304 -29.65 16.77 -16.73
CA ALA A 304 -30.85 17.52 -16.33
C ALA A 304 -31.46 16.98 -15.03
N LEU A 305 -31.54 15.64 -14.88
CA LEU A 305 -32.01 15.00 -13.64
C LEU A 305 -31.11 15.30 -12.44
N LEU A 306 -29.80 15.42 -12.63
CA LEU A 306 -28.86 15.84 -11.58
C LEU A 306 -29.09 17.29 -11.15
N GLU A 307 -29.16 18.24 -12.10
CA GLU A 307 -29.41 19.66 -11.78
C GLU A 307 -30.79 19.86 -11.10
N HIS A 308 -31.86 19.21 -11.59
CA HIS A 308 -33.19 19.28 -10.95
C HIS A 308 -33.30 18.50 -9.64
N GLY A 309 -32.55 17.41 -9.49
CA GLY A 309 -32.58 16.58 -8.29
C GLY A 309 -31.91 17.25 -7.09
N LEU A 310 -30.91 18.12 -7.31
CA LEU A 310 -30.30 18.90 -6.24
C LEU A 310 -31.23 19.91 -5.58
N THR A 311 -32.14 20.51 -6.33
CA THR A 311 -33.02 21.57 -5.77
C THR A 311 -34.06 21.02 -4.79
N ARG A 312 -34.16 19.69 -4.63
CA ARG A 312 -35.01 19.01 -3.66
C ARG A 312 -34.18 18.47 -2.48
N PRO A 313 -34.61 18.65 -1.22
CA PRO A 313 -33.96 18.09 -0.03
C PRO A 313 -33.59 16.61 -0.15
N ALA A 314 -32.44 16.21 0.39
CA ALA A 314 -32.00 14.81 0.40
C ALA A 314 -32.99 13.88 1.11
N GLN A 315 -33.71 14.37 2.13
CA GLN A 315 -34.74 13.60 2.85
C GLN A 315 -35.95 13.24 1.96
N GLU A 316 -36.24 14.01 0.91
CA GLU A 316 -37.28 13.69 -0.08
C GLU A 316 -36.82 12.59 -1.07
N LEU A 317 -35.51 12.30 -1.11
CA LEU A 317 -34.91 11.25 -1.91
C LEU A 317 -34.72 9.99 -1.05
N SER A 318 -35.80 9.26 -0.80
CA SER A 318 -35.84 7.98 -0.05
C SER A 318 -34.59 7.10 -0.29
N PRO A 319 -33.81 6.77 0.76
CA PRO A 319 -32.54 6.09 0.61
C PRO A 319 -32.73 4.59 0.32
N GLU A 320 -32.19 4.12 -0.80
CA GLU A 320 -32.06 2.69 -1.09
C GLU A 320 -30.57 2.31 -1.30
N ALA A 321 -30.17 1.31 -0.51
CA ALA A 321 -28.94 0.52 -0.52
C ALA A 321 -27.60 1.16 -0.08
N ALA A 322 -27.03 0.49 0.94
CA ALA A 322 -25.63 0.61 1.33
C ALA A 322 -24.72 -0.21 0.38
N SER A 323 -23.59 0.36 -0.05
CA SER A 323 -22.58 -0.38 -0.81
C SER A 323 -21.71 -1.26 0.10
N GLY A 324 -21.42 -2.49 -0.33
CA GLY A 324 -20.45 -3.36 0.32
C GLY A 324 -18.98 -2.89 0.18
N PRO A 325 -18.03 -3.65 0.73
CA PRO A 325 -16.59 -3.48 0.49
C PRO A 325 -16.23 -4.00 -0.91
N ASP A 326 -16.71 -3.29 -1.93
CA ASP A 326 -16.40 -3.56 -3.34
C ASP A 326 -15.21 -2.72 -3.77
N GLU A 327 -14.36 -3.26 -4.66
CA GLU A 327 -13.08 -2.67 -5.02
C GLU A 327 -12.78 -2.76 -6.53
N THR A 328 -11.59 -2.32 -6.93
CA THR A 328 -11.23 -1.92 -8.31
C THR A 328 -9.72 -1.65 -8.35
N THR A 329 -9.12 -1.57 -9.54
CA THR A 329 -7.84 -0.89 -9.75
C THR A 329 -7.95 0.22 -10.81
N HIS A 330 -7.06 1.20 -10.73
CA HIS A 330 -6.94 2.27 -11.73
C HIS A 330 -5.48 2.45 -12.13
N LEU A 331 -5.26 2.74 -13.41
CA LEU A 331 -3.94 3.13 -13.91
C LEU A 331 -4.04 4.23 -14.96
N VAL A 332 -3.02 5.09 -14.96
CA VAL A 332 -2.84 6.17 -15.93
C VAL A 332 -1.43 6.07 -16.51
N THR A 333 -1.32 6.15 -17.82
CA THR A 333 -0.07 6.34 -18.55
C THR A 333 -0.17 7.56 -19.46
N TRP A 334 0.93 8.30 -19.59
CA TRP A 334 1.04 9.47 -20.47
C TRP A 334 2.44 9.45 -21.09
N ASP A 335 2.55 9.43 -22.42
CA ASP A 335 3.84 9.40 -23.13
C ASP A 335 4.32 10.79 -23.62
N ARG A 336 5.59 10.87 -24.04
CA ARG A 336 6.21 12.08 -24.61
C ARG A 336 5.55 12.61 -25.88
N GLN A 337 4.73 11.82 -26.57
CA GLN A 337 3.96 12.27 -27.73
C GLN A 337 2.63 12.93 -27.30
N GLY A 338 2.29 12.92 -26.02
CA GLY A 338 1.03 13.43 -25.52
C GLY A 338 -0.12 12.44 -25.59
N ARG A 339 0.14 11.16 -25.91
CA ARG A 339 -0.90 10.12 -25.80
C ARG A 339 -1.11 9.78 -24.33
N ILE A 340 -2.37 9.60 -23.96
CA ILE A 340 -2.81 9.32 -22.60
C ILE A 340 -3.69 8.06 -22.62
N VAL A 341 -3.51 7.17 -21.66
CA VAL A 341 -4.46 6.07 -21.40
C VAL A 341 -4.84 6.08 -19.92
N SER A 342 -6.14 6.07 -19.64
CA SER A 342 -6.72 5.95 -18.29
C SER A 342 -7.65 4.73 -18.28
N LEU A 343 -7.28 3.70 -17.52
CA LEU A 343 -8.03 2.44 -17.40
C LEU A 343 -8.59 2.26 -15.99
N THR A 344 -9.84 1.84 -15.90
CA THR A 344 -10.44 1.38 -14.64
C THR A 344 -10.92 -0.05 -14.83
N LEU A 345 -10.30 -0.99 -14.12
CA LEU A 345 -10.45 -2.44 -14.30
C LEU A 345 -10.87 -3.08 -12.97
N THR A 346 -11.73 -4.12 -12.99
CA THR A 346 -12.15 -4.74 -11.73
C THR A 346 -12.62 -6.21 -11.83
N LEU A 347 -12.56 -6.90 -10.69
CA LEU A 347 -13.29 -8.14 -10.37
C LEU A 347 -14.60 -7.89 -9.60
N GLY A 348 -14.90 -6.64 -9.22
CA GLY A 348 -16.03 -6.27 -8.38
C GLY A 348 -15.64 -6.26 -6.90
N ARG A 349 -16.05 -7.24 -6.07
CA ARG A 349 -15.46 -7.36 -4.71
C ARG A 349 -14.01 -7.84 -4.80
N HIS A 350 -13.28 -7.77 -3.67
CA HIS A 350 -11.96 -8.41 -3.60
C HIS A 350 -12.06 -9.91 -3.92
N PHE A 351 -11.30 -10.35 -4.92
CA PHE A 351 -11.33 -11.69 -5.53
C PHE A 351 -12.67 -12.03 -6.22
N GLY A 352 -13.51 -11.04 -6.52
CA GLY A 352 -14.85 -11.20 -7.11
C GLY A 352 -15.74 -12.15 -6.32
N THR A 353 -16.23 -13.22 -6.97
CA THR A 353 -17.02 -14.26 -6.29
C THR A 353 -16.18 -15.12 -5.34
N ARG A 354 -14.84 -15.07 -5.47
CA ARG A 354 -13.81 -16.00 -4.95
C ARG A 354 -13.64 -17.28 -5.75
N ASP A 355 -14.47 -17.53 -6.76
CA ASP A 355 -14.28 -18.64 -7.68
C ASP A 355 -12.96 -18.45 -8.45
N PHE A 356 -12.11 -19.48 -8.43
CA PHE A 356 -10.80 -19.47 -9.06
C PHE A 356 -10.76 -20.48 -10.18
N SER A 357 -10.61 -19.97 -11.40
CA SER A 357 -10.55 -20.77 -12.62
C SER A 357 -9.40 -21.78 -12.57
N PRO A 358 -9.55 -23.00 -13.13
CA PRO A 358 -8.42 -23.89 -13.45
C PRO A 358 -7.32 -23.23 -14.28
N LEU A 359 -7.64 -22.11 -14.95
CA LEU A 359 -6.74 -21.27 -15.73
C LEU A 359 -5.90 -20.27 -14.88
N GLY A 360 -6.03 -20.29 -13.55
CA GLY A 360 -5.15 -19.56 -12.64
C GLY A 360 -5.57 -18.12 -12.30
N PHE A 361 -6.84 -17.75 -12.46
CA PHE A 361 -7.35 -16.41 -12.12
C PHE A 361 -8.72 -16.46 -11.43
N PHE A 362 -9.03 -15.42 -10.65
CA PHE A 362 -10.36 -15.24 -10.03
C PHE A 362 -11.38 -14.67 -11.03
N TYR A 363 -12.63 -15.12 -10.95
CA TYR A 363 -13.74 -14.53 -11.72
C TYR A 363 -14.30 -13.28 -11.05
N ASN A 364 -14.76 -12.32 -11.87
CA ASN A 364 -15.52 -11.17 -11.39
C ASN A 364 -16.88 -11.58 -10.79
N ASP A 365 -17.50 -10.66 -10.04
CA ASP A 365 -18.87 -10.79 -9.55
C ASP A 365 -19.87 -9.76 -10.12
N GLU A 366 -19.61 -9.25 -11.33
CA GLU A 366 -20.37 -8.13 -11.90
C GLU A 366 -21.87 -8.44 -12.10
N MET A 367 -22.30 -9.70 -12.27
CA MET A 367 -23.75 -9.98 -12.41
C MET A 367 -24.55 -9.64 -11.14
N ARG A 368 -23.91 -9.58 -9.96
CA ARG A 368 -24.58 -9.11 -8.72
C ARG A 368 -25.02 -7.65 -8.80
N ASN A 369 -24.43 -6.85 -9.70
CA ASN A 369 -24.73 -5.43 -9.85
C ASN A 369 -26.03 -5.19 -10.64
N PHE A 370 -26.66 -6.22 -11.22
CA PHE A 370 -28.03 -6.17 -11.77
C PHE A 370 -29.10 -6.26 -10.67
N THR A 371 -29.04 -5.33 -9.72
CA THR A 371 -29.94 -5.24 -8.55
C THR A 371 -30.41 -3.80 -8.34
N PRO A 372 -31.66 -3.58 -7.85
CA PRO A 372 -32.13 -2.27 -7.42
C PRO A 372 -31.19 -1.56 -6.44
N ALA A 373 -30.42 -2.32 -5.66
CA ALA A 373 -29.43 -1.81 -4.73
C ALA A 373 -28.21 -1.12 -5.38
N VAL A 374 -28.00 -1.29 -6.68
CA VAL A 374 -26.95 -0.61 -7.47
C VAL A 374 -27.55 0.37 -8.46
N ALA A 375 -28.61 -0.06 -9.17
CA ALA A 375 -29.41 0.81 -10.01
C ALA A 375 -30.82 0.28 -10.26
N LYS A 376 -31.78 1.18 -10.46
CA LYS A 376 -33.09 0.86 -11.00
C LYS A 376 -33.01 0.68 -12.52
N TYR A 377 -32.77 -0.55 -12.96
CA TYR A 377 -32.76 -0.92 -14.37
C TYR A 377 -34.17 -0.83 -14.98
N PRO A 378 -34.35 -0.22 -16.15
CA PRO A 378 -35.61 -0.26 -16.89
C PRO A 378 -35.77 -1.61 -17.62
N ALA A 379 -36.99 -1.93 -18.05
CA ALA A 379 -37.29 -3.20 -18.72
C ALA A 379 -36.61 -3.34 -20.11
N ASP A 380 -36.29 -2.21 -20.75
CA ASP A 380 -35.62 -2.09 -22.05
C ASP A 380 -34.10 -1.88 -21.92
N TYR A 381 -33.49 -2.20 -20.77
CA TYR A 381 -32.05 -2.08 -20.59
C TYR A 381 -31.28 -2.93 -21.63
N PRO A 382 -30.35 -2.35 -22.42
CA PRO A 382 -29.74 -3.06 -23.54
C PRO A 382 -29.00 -4.35 -23.13
N PRO A 383 -29.30 -5.51 -23.74
CA PRO A 383 -28.75 -6.80 -23.32
C PRO A 383 -27.23 -6.93 -23.52
N GLN A 384 -26.63 -6.06 -24.34
CA GLN A 384 -25.18 -5.96 -24.57
C GLN A 384 -24.47 -4.96 -23.64
N ALA A 385 -25.19 -4.32 -22.72
CA ALA A 385 -24.63 -3.44 -21.71
C ALA A 385 -24.38 -4.22 -20.42
N GLY A 386 -23.20 -4.04 -19.82
CA GLY A 386 -22.96 -4.48 -18.46
C GLY A 386 -23.75 -3.65 -17.44
N PRO A 387 -23.65 -4.01 -16.15
CA PRO A 387 -24.37 -3.33 -15.08
C PRO A 387 -23.85 -1.90 -14.85
N ILE A 388 -24.66 -1.05 -14.22
CA ILE A 388 -24.23 0.27 -13.76
C ILE A 388 -23.07 0.11 -12.77
N SER A 389 -21.97 0.80 -13.03
CA SER A 389 -20.73 0.68 -12.27
C SER A 389 -20.25 2.03 -11.74
N ALA A 390 -19.54 2.02 -10.61
CA ALA A 390 -18.89 3.20 -10.05
C ALA A 390 -17.57 3.56 -10.75
N LYS A 391 -17.04 2.68 -11.62
CA LYS A 391 -15.85 2.90 -12.45
C LYS A 391 -15.96 4.25 -13.19
N ALA A 392 -14.89 5.04 -13.19
CA ALA A 392 -14.90 6.42 -13.71
C ALA A 392 -13.47 6.89 -14.12
N PRO A 393 -12.92 6.43 -15.26
CA PRO A 393 -11.75 7.07 -15.86
C PRO A 393 -12.11 8.48 -16.36
N LEU A 394 -11.25 9.46 -16.09
CA LEU A 394 -11.48 10.87 -16.40
C LEU A 394 -10.24 11.57 -16.96
N LEU A 395 -10.49 12.50 -17.89
CA LEU A 395 -9.53 13.52 -18.30
C LEU A 395 -10.07 14.91 -17.94
N LEU A 396 -9.24 15.76 -17.37
CA LEU A 396 -9.48 17.19 -17.21
C LEU A 396 -8.65 17.93 -18.26
N LEU A 397 -9.36 18.67 -19.11
CA LEU A 397 -8.81 19.57 -20.11
C LEU A 397 -8.93 21.01 -19.62
N ARG A 398 -7.97 21.83 -20.01
CA ARG A 398 -8.01 23.29 -19.88
C ARG A 398 -7.79 23.90 -21.26
N ASP A 399 -8.68 24.78 -21.69
CA ASP A 399 -8.60 25.45 -22.98
C ASP A 399 -8.41 24.46 -24.16
N GLY A 400 -9.15 23.33 -24.09
CA GLY A 400 -9.09 22.22 -25.05
C GLY A 400 -7.91 21.24 -24.90
N ARG A 401 -6.92 21.52 -24.05
CA ARG A 401 -5.71 20.70 -23.88
C ARG A 401 -5.79 19.83 -22.62
N PRO A 402 -5.47 18.52 -22.66
CA PRO A 402 -5.39 17.70 -21.46
C PRO A 402 -4.34 18.24 -20.48
N VAL A 403 -4.70 18.37 -19.20
CA VAL A 403 -3.80 18.81 -18.12
C VAL A 403 -3.75 17.84 -16.95
N LEU A 404 -4.73 16.94 -16.81
CA LEU A 404 -4.77 15.91 -15.79
C LEU A 404 -5.56 14.70 -16.29
N ALA A 405 -5.00 13.51 -16.13
CA ALA A 405 -5.67 12.23 -16.31
C ALA A 405 -5.74 11.52 -14.96
N ILE A 406 -6.93 11.06 -14.56
CA ILE A 406 -7.20 10.59 -13.21
C ILE A 406 -8.33 9.57 -13.16
N GLY A 407 -8.23 8.66 -12.20
CA GLY A 407 -9.33 7.81 -11.76
C GLY A 407 -8.95 7.06 -10.49
N GLY A 408 -9.80 6.13 -10.06
CA GLY A 408 -9.55 5.44 -8.80
C GLY A 408 -10.38 4.18 -8.58
N ALA A 409 -10.24 3.65 -7.36
CA ALA A 409 -10.92 2.48 -6.83
C ALA A 409 -11.72 2.82 -5.55
N GLY A 410 -12.54 1.88 -5.06
CA GLY A 410 -13.35 2.06 -3.84
C GLY A 410 -14.87 2.06 -4.04
N ALA A 411 -15.44 1.31 -4.98
CA ALA A 411 -16.89 1.33 -5.25
C ALA A 411 -17.43 2.76 -5.47
N ASN A 412 -18.59 3.10 -4.89
CA ASN A 412 -19.14 4.47 -4.89
C ASN A 412 -18.17 5.53 -4.31
N ARG A 413 -17.14 5.15 -3.55
CA ARG A 413 -16.12 6.08 -3.01
C ARG A 413 -15.18 6.61 -4.11
N ILE A 414 -15.12 5.93 -5.28
CA ILE A 414 -14.53 6.48 -6.51
C ILE A 414 -15.16 7.85 -6.81
N ILE A 415 -16.49 7.95 -6.69
CA ILE A 415 -17.24 9.16 -7.05
C ILE A 415 -16.92 10.31 -6.10
N SER A 416 -16.93 10.07 -4.78
CA SER A 416 -16.61 11.11 -3.80
C SER A 416 -15.14 11.53 -3.84
N ASN A 417 -14.21 10.57 -3.90
CA ASN A 417 -12.78 10.83 -3.94
C ASN A 417 -12.40 11.69 -5.16
N LEU A 418 -12.84 11.29 -6.35
CA LEU A 418 -12.52 12.02 -7.58
C LEU A 418 -13.19 13.40 -7.61
N ALA A 419 -14.43 13.52 -7.15
CA ALA A 419 -15.12 14.81 -7.09
C ALA A 419 -14.40 15.81 -6.16
N ILE A 420 -14.04 15.39 -4.94
CA ILE A 420 -13.31 16.20 -3.95
C ILE A 420 -11.94 16.62 -4.50
N ILE A 421 -11.18 15.67 -5.06
CA ILE A 421 -9.82 15.92 -5.56
C ILE A 421 -9.84 16.85 -6.78
N LEU A 422 -10.72 16.62 -7.76
CA LEU A 422 -10.81 17.45 -8.96
C LEU A 422 -11.33 18.86 -8.65
N ALA A 423 -12.36 18.99 -7.80
CA ALA A 423 -12.87 20.30 -7.40
C ALA A 423 -11.80 21.10 -6.63
N GLY A 424 -11.08 20.47 -5.71
CA GLY A 424 -9.98 21.11 -4.99
C GLY A 424 -8.80 21.49 -5.87
N PHE A 425 -8.48 20.69 -6.89
CA PHE A 425 -7.43 20.98 -7.86
C PHE A 425 -7.80 22.18 -8.75
N ILE A 426 -9.03 22.20 -9.28
CA ILE A 426 -9.56 23.27 -10.15
C ILE A 426 -9.61 24.62 -9.42
N GLN A 427 -9.98 24.62 -8.14
CA GLN A 427 -10.02 25.83 -7.30
C GLN A 427 -8.65 26.21 -6.70
N GLY A 428 -7.61 25.39 -6.87
CA GLY A 428 -6.29 25.64 -6.30
C GLY A 428 -6.22 25.54 -4.77
N ILE A 429 -7.11 24.77 -4.14
CA ILE A 429 -7.17 24.58 -2.68
C ILE A 429 -5.85 24.01 -2.15
N ALA A 430 -5.26 23.05 -2.87
CA ALA A 430 -3.96 22.46 -2.57
C ALA A 430 -3.33 21.86 -3.84
N SER A 431 -2.06 21.43 -3.74
CA SER A 431 -1.39 20.71 -4.84
C SER A 431 -2.01 19.33 -5.07
N LEU A 432 -1.92 18.79 -6.29
CA LEU A 432 -2.46 17.47 -6.62
C LEU A 432 -1.97 16.34 -5.68
N PRO A 433 -0.67 16.25 -5.31
CA PRO A 433 -0.22 15.32 -4.28
C PRO A 433 -0.92 15.53 -2.94
N ALA A 434 -1.03 16.77 -2.45
CA ALA A 434 -1.68 17.06 -1.18
C ALA A 434 -3.18 16.72 -1.19
N LEU A 435 -3.86 16.84 -2.33
CA LEU A 435 -5.27 16.43 -2.49
C LEU A 435 -5.43 14.90 -2.51
N ILE A 436 -4.55 14.17 -3.20
CA ILE A 436 -4.59 12.70 -3.26
C ILE A 436 -4.19 12.06 -1.92
N HIS A 437 -3.17 12.63 -1.26
CA HIS A 437 -2.62 12.16 0.02
C HIS A 437 -3.35 12.70 1.25
N GLY A 438 -4.15 13.77 1.09
CA GLY A 438 -4.99 14.33 2.15
C GLY A 438 -6.12 13.39 2.59
N PRO A 439 -6.74 13.63 3.76
CA PRO A 439 -7.77 12.75 4.33
C PRO A 439 -9.01 12.67 3.45
N ARG A 440 -9.64 11.50 3.38
CA ARG A 440 -10.83 11.26 2.56
C ARG A 440 -12.12 11.22 3.37
N LEU A 441 -13.21 11.58 2.69
CA LEU A 441 -14.58 11.50 3.17
C LEU A 441 -15.43 10.79 2.09
N ALA A 442 -16.36 9.95 2.52
CA ALA A 442 -17.36 9.37 1.64
C ALA A 442 -18.73 9.24 2.35
N PRO A 443 -19.84 9.46 1.64
CA PRO A 443 -21.17 9.07 2.11
C PRO A 443 -21.25 7.58 2.44
N ARG A 444 -22.06 7.22 3.44
CA ARG A 444 -22.45 5.84 3.74
C ARG A 444 -23.83 5.82 4.40
N GLU A 445 -24.87 5.72 3.57
CA GLU A 445 -26.23 5.53 4.07
C GLU A 445 -26.48 4.07 4.48
N PRO A 446 -27.28 3.80 5.53
CA PRO A 446 -27.85 4.75 6.49
C PRO A 446 -26.93 5.03 7.69
N SER A 447 -25.68 4.54 7.67
CA SER A 447 -24.78 4.50 8.83
C SER A 447 -24.06 5.83 9.17
N GLY A 448 -24.37 6.92 8.47
CA GLY A 448 -23.62 8.18 8.56
C GLY A 448 -22.30 8.17 7.78
N PRO A 449 -21.71 9.34 7.48
CA PRO A 449 -20.53 9.44 6.62
C PRO A 449 -19.31 8.72 7.22
N VAL A 450 -18.42 8.24 6.35
CA VAL A 450 -17.14 7.65 6.74
C VAL A 450 -16.00 8.61 6.40
N VAL A 451 -15.10 8.84 7.37
CA VAL A 451 -13.98 9.78 7.26
C VAL A 451 -12.67 9.12 7.67
N GLU A 452 -11.60 9.45 6.96
CA GLU A 452 -10.25 8.99 7.26
C GLU A 452 -9.63 9.85 8.38
N TRP A 453 -9.04 9.20 9.38
CA TRP A 453 -8.37 9.87 10.48
C TRP A 453 -7.17 10.70 10.00
N ALA A 454 -6.99 11.87 10.60
CA ALA A 454 -5.86 12.76 10.36
C ALA A 454 -5.36 13.34 11.68
N PRO A 455 -4.02 13.47 11.88
CA PRO A 455 -3.50 14.13 13.07
C PRO A 455 -3.81 15.65 13.04
N PRO A 456 -4.08 16.30 14.19
CA PRO A 456 -4.45 17.73 14.27
C PRO A 456 -3.40 18.75 13.79
N ALA A 457 -2.25 18.29 13.29
CA ALA A 457 -1.18 19.12 12.75
C ALA A 457 -1.08 19.07 11.21
N THR A 458 -1.76 18.13 10.54
CA THR A 458 -1.81 18.05 9.07
C THR A 458 -3.09 18.62 8.48
N THR A 459 -4.18 18.65 9.25
CA THR A 459 -5.29 19.57 8.99
C THR A 459 -5.05 20.81 9.84
N SER A 460 -5.13 22.01 9.27
CA SER A 460 -4.97 23.25 10.04
C SER A 460 -6.14 23.50 11.02
N ARG A 461 -7.22 22.71 10.90
CA ARG A 461 -8.36 22.65 11.82
C ARG A 461 -8.88 21.20 11.92
N PRO A 462 -9.37 20.75 13.09
CA PRO A 462 -10.20 19.56 13.17
C PRO A 462 -11.56 19.81 12.49
N LEU A 463 -12.17 18.76 11.94
CA LEU A 463 -13.59 18.76 11.55
C LEU A 463 -14.42 19.12 12.80
N ALA A 464 -15.16 20.22 12.74
CA ALA A 464 -15.99 20.67 13.87
C ALA A 464 -17.13 19.68 14.12
N PRO A 465 -17.33 19.18 15.35
CA PRO A 465 -18.42 18.26 15.65
C PRO A 465 -19.77 19.00 15.65
N THR A 466 -20.53 18.84 14.57
CA THR A 466 -21.97 19.10 14.52
C THR A 466 -22.77 17.85 14.94
N PRO A 467 -24.10 17.95 15.15
CA PRO A 467 -24.95 16.77 15.38
C PRO A 467 -24.91 15.76 14.22
N GLU A 468 -24.79 16.20 12.96
CA GLU A 468 -24.59 15.30 11.81
C GLU A 468 -23.19 14.66 11.79
N VAL A 469 -22.22 15.23 12.52
CA VAL A 469 -20.88 14.66 12.72
C VAL A 469 -20.83 13.64 13.86
N ALA A 470 -21.86 13.59 14.73
CA ALA A 470 -21.95 12.59 15.80
C ALA A 470 -22.11 11.14 15.28
N SER A 471 -22.47 10.95 14.00
CA SER A 471 -22.52 9.66 13.32
C SER A 471 -21.31 9.35 12.43
N LEU A 472 -20.24 10.18 12.45
CA LEU A 472 -19.04 9.90 11.64
C LEU A 472 -18.37 8.60 12.05
N THR A 473 -18.30 7.65 11.12
CA THR A 473 -17.41 6.50 11.27
C THR A 473 -15.98 6.93 10.91
N VAL A 474 -15.11 7.04 11.91
CA VAL A 474 -13.68 7.32 11.68
C VAL A 474 -12.93 6.03 11.34
N GLN A 475 -12.15 6.07 10.26
CA GLN A 475 -11.27 4.99 9.79
C GLN A 475 -9.79 5.34 10.03
N PRO A 476 -8.88 4.37 10.20
CA PRO A 476 -7.45 4.65 10.33
C PRO A 476 -6.87 5.43 9.14
N ALA A 477 -5.83 6.24 9.36
CA ALA A 477 -5.09 6.89 8.27
C ALA A 477 -4.42 5.85 7.34
N GLY A 478 -4.61 5.99 6.03
CA GLY A 478 -4.19 5.00 5.06
C GLY A 478 -5.16 3.82 4.96
N SER A 479 -6.45 4.02 5.28
CA SER A 479 -7.43 2.92 5.21
C SER A 479 -7.73 2.57 3.76
N ASP A 480 -7.49 1.29 3.46
CA ASP A 480 -7.80 0.63 2.19
C ASP A 480 -9.27 0.80 1.76
N LEU A 481 -10.17 1.05 2.72
CA LEU A 481 -11.58 1.38 2.45
C LEU A 481 -11.68 2.53 1.44
N PHE A 482 -10.87 3.57 1.54
CA PHE A 482 -10.95 4.72 0.64
C PHE A 482 -10.31 4.49 -0.73
N GLY A 483 -9.96 3.24 -1.06
CA GLY A 483 -9.46 2.85 -2.37
C GLY A 483 -8.10 3.46 -2.71
N LEU A 484 -7.78 3.43 -4.01
CA LEU A 484 -6.62 4.08 -4.60
C LEU A 484 -7.06 5.20 -5.56
N VAL A 485 -6.25 6.23 -5.72
CA VAL A 485 -6.35 7.19 -6.82
C VAL A 485 -5.02 7.19 -7.57
N ALA A 486 -5.07 7.04 -8.89
CA ALA A 486 -3.90 7.11 -9.75
C ALA A 486 -4.08 8.29 -10.71
N ALA A 487 -3.07 9.15 -10.79
CA ALA A 487 -3.15 10.41 -11.53
C ALA A 487 -1.84 10.71 -12.26
N VAL A 488 -1.95 11.34 -13.43
CA VAL A 488 -0.83 12.01 -14.12
C VAL A 488 -1.29 13.39 -14.58
N ALA A 489 -0.58 14.44 -14.18
CA ALA A 489 -0.81 15.82 -14.60
C ALA A 489 0.29 16.30 -15.56
N SER A 490 -0.01 17.29 -16.38
CA SER A 490 0.95 18.05 -17.20
C SER A 490 1.10 19.46 -16.61
N LEU A 491 2.33 19.81 -16.23
CA LEU A 491 2.71 21.08 -15.60
C LEU A 491 3.98 21.62 -16.27
N ASP A 492 3.91 22.80 -16.88
CA ASP A 492 5.08 23.56 -17.39
C ASP A 492 6.12 22.71 -18.15
N SER A 493 5.65 21.93 -19.15
CA SER A 493 6.41 20.98 -19.98
C SER A 493 6.94 19.69 -19.31
N HIS A 494 6.53 19.43 -18.07
CA HIS A 494 6.79 18.17 -17.37
C HIS A 494 5.48 17.41 -17.06
N LEU A 495 5.55 16.09 -17.06
CA LEU A 495 4.50 15.24 -16.51
C LEU A 495 4.77 14.98 -15.03
N VAL A 496 3.71 14.90 -14.20
CA VAL A 496 3.77 14.60 -12.78
C VAL A 496 2.81 13.45 -12.47
N ALA A 497 3.35 12.27 -12.17
CA ALA A 497 2.59 11.12 -11.70
C ALA A 497 2.42 11.17 -10.18
N VAL A 498 1.23 10.82 -9.69
CA VAL A 498 0.92 10.72 -8.26
C VAL A 498 0.19 9.40 -7.98
N GLY A 499 0.79 8.57 -7.11
CA GLY A 499 0.24 7.32 -6.61
C GLY A 499 -0.36 7.47 -5.21
N ASP A 500 -1.02 6.43 -4.71
CA ASP A 500 -1.77 6.47 -3.46
C ASP A 500 -1.30 5.40 -2.45
N PHE A 501 -0.95 5.85 -1.24
CA PHE A 501 -0.36 5.02 -0.19
C PHE A 501 -1.38 4.16 0.56
N ARG A 502 -2.68 4.34 0.33
CA ARG A 502 -3.75 3.51 0.93
C ARG A 502 -3.71 2.06 0.43
N ARG A 503 -3.16 1.87 -0.77
CA ARG A 503 -2.80 0.58 -1.35
C ARG A 503 -1.30 0.52 -1.63
N SER A 504 -0.88 -0.49 -2.37
CA SER A 504 0.46 -0.61 -2.94
C SER A 504 0.69 0.34 -4.13
N GLY A 505 -0.04 1.46 -4.20
CA GLY A 505 0.01 2.39 -5.33
C GLY A 505 1.41 2.95 -5.56
N ALA A 506 1.76 3.18 -6.82
CA ALA A 506 3.09 3.63 -7.21
C ALA A 506 3.04 4.60 -8.39
N ALA A 507 3.80 5.68 -8.29
CA ALA A 507 4.04 6.63 -9.37
C ALA A 507 5.48 6.52 -9.87
N GLY A 508 5.67 6.79 -11.15
CA GLY A 508 6.99 6.94 -11.73
C GLY A 508 6.99 7.71 -13.04
N ALA A 509 8.15 8.24 -13.43
CA ALA A 509 8.30 9.07 -14.62
C ALA A 509 9.69 8.91 -15.24
N LEU A 510 9.78 9.18 -16.54
CA LEU A 510 11.02 9.10 -17.30
C LEU A 510 11.79 10.42 -17.30
N ARG A 511 13.03 10.37 -16.81
CA ARG A 511 14.04 11.43 -16.90
C ARG A 511 15.27 10.91 -17.64
N ARG A 512 15.95 11.76 -18.40
CA ARG A 512 17.31 11.43 -18.86
C ARG A 512 18.25 11.50 -17.66
N ASN A 513 19.18 10.54 -17.57
CA ASN A 513 20.24 10.61 -16.58
C ASN A 513 21.17 11.80 -16.92
N PRO A 514 21.40 12.75 -15.99
CA PRO A 514 22.25 13.91 -16.24
C PRO A 514 23.74 13.57 -16.37
N GLU A 515 24.20 12.48 -15.74
CA GLU A 515 25.60 12.00 -15.77
C GLU A 515 25.86 11.09 -16.97
N ALA A 516 24.82 10.47 -17.53
CA ALA A 516 24.89 9.62 -18.72
C ALA A 516 23.73 9.93 -19.69
N PRO A 517 23.86 10.93 -20.60
CA PRO A 517 22.75 11.46 -21.42
C PRO A 517 22.07 10.48 -22.40
N ARG A 518 22.56 9.23 -22.49
CA ARG A 518 22.00 8.11 -23.26
C ARG A 518 21.24 7.08 -22.42
N THR A 519 21.19 7.22 -21.09
CA THR A 519 20.44 6.34 -20.18
C THR A 519 19.30 7.08 -19.50
N TRP A 520 18.38 6.31 -18.92
CA TRP A 520 17.18 6.82 -18.26
C TRP A 520 17.29 6.64 -16.75
N GLN A 521 16.82 7.65 -16.01
CA GLN A 521 16.54 7.53 -14.58
C GLN A 521 15.05 7.23 -14.40
N LEU A 522 14.77 6.24 -13.55
CA LEU A 522 13.45 5.66 -13.30
C LEU A 522 13.09 5.88 -11.82
N ASP A 523 12.52 7.05 -11.52
CA ASP A 523 12.09 7.38 -10.15
C ASP A 523 10.80 6.59 -9.84
N VAL A 524 10.90 5.44 -9.16
CA VAL A 524 9.74 4.65 -8.69
C VAL A 524 9.64 4.72 -7.18
N PHE A 525 8.59 5.39 -6.69
CA PHE A 525 8.33 5.54 -5.26
C PHE A 525 7.29 4.53 -4.78
N THR A 526 7.60 3.84 -3.68
CA THR A 526 6.67 2.94 -3.00
C THR A 526 6.48 3.34 -1.54
N TRP A 527 5.31 2.98 -0.98
CA TRP A 527 5.08 3.04 0.45
C TRP A 527 4.96 1.63 1.01
N HIS A 528 5.86 1.28 1.92
CA HIS A 528 5.73 0.13 2.78
C HIS A 528 5.51 0.59 4.23
N ARG A 529 5.04 -0.30 5.11
CA ARG A 529 4.95 -0.04 6.57
C ARG A 529 6.29 0.41 7.20
N LYS A 530 7.41 0.27 6.48
CA LYS A 530 8.78 0.61 6.88
C LYS A 530 9.23 2.01 6.43
N GLY A 531 8.49 2.70 5.56
CA GLY A 531 8.84 4.03 5.05
C GLY A 531 8.54 4.23 3.57
N LEU A 532 9.04 5.35 3.04
CA LEU A 532 9.11 5.65 1.62
C LEU A 532 10.42 5.04 1.10
N GLU A 533 10.33 4.10 0.18
CA GLU A 533 11.50 3.43 -0.39
C GLU A 533 11.65 3.88 -1.85
N GLU A 534 12.78 4.51 -2.16
CA GLU A 534 13.25 4.66 -3.53
C GLU A 534 13.75 3.28 -3.96
N VAL A 535 13.07 2.65 -4.91
CA VAL A 535 13.47 1.33 -5.39
C VAL A 535 14.68 1.51 -6.30
N ALA A 536 15.88 1.50 -5.70
CA ALA A 536 17.13 1.51 -6.41
C ALA A 536 17.19 0.29 -7.34
N ILE A 537 17.07 0.54 -8.64
CA ILE A 537 17.01 -0.50 -9.67
C ILE A 537 18.42 -1.03 -9.85
N ALA A 538 18.62 -2.34 -9.65
CA ALA A 538 19.87 -2.98 -10.03
C ALA A 538 20.05 -2.88 -11.55
N ASP A 539 21.19 -2.32 -11.98
CA ASP A 539 21.61 -2.30 -13.38
C ASP A 539 21.76 -3.72 -13.91
N VAL A 540 20.72 -4.23 -14.56
CA VAL A 540 20.89 -5.30 -15.55
C VAL A 540 21.42 -4.64 -16.81
N VAL A 541 22.74 -4.45 -16.83
CA VAL A 541 23.50 -4.03 -18.01
C VAL A 541 23.07 -4.90 -19.19
N PRO A 542 22.70 -4.33 -20.35
CA PRO A 542 22.39 -5.14 -21.52
C PRO A 542 23.67 -5.85 -21.98
N SER A 543 23.69 -7.18 -21.91
CA SER A 543 24.75 -7.98 -22.52
C SER A 543 24.87 -7.60 -24.01
N PRO A 544 26.06 -7.19 -24.49
CA PRO A 544 26.22 -6.81 -25.88
C PRO A 544 26.13 -8.06 -26.77
N ARG A 545 25.12 -8.09 -27.64
CA ARG A 545 25.00 -8.92 -28.87
C ARG A 545 25.85 -10.20 -28.88
N GLN A 546 25.28 -11.32 -28.43
CA GLN A 546 25.71 -12.63 -28.94
C GLN A 546 24.83 -13.03 -30.13
N THR A 547 25.44 -13.02 -31.30
CA THR A 547 24.91 -13.63 -32.52
C THR A 547 25.08 -15.15 -32.44
N SER A 548 23.97 -15.87 -32.62
CA SER A 548 23.86 -17.21 -33.24
C SER A 548 24.67 -18.41 -32.70
N THR A 549 23.97 -19.56 -32.67
CA THR A 549 24.46 -20.97 -32.62
C THR A 549 25.11 -21.50 -31.33
N GLY A 550 24.75 -22.75 -30.99
CA GLY A 550 25.44 -23.57 -29.98
C GLY A 550 24.57 -24.06 -28.82
N TRP A 551 23.93 -25.22 -28.96
CA TRP A 551 23.54 -26.05 -27.81
C TRP A 551 24.77 -26.87 -27.39
N HIS A 552 25.26 -26.76 -26.15
CA HIS A 552 26.15 -27.76 -25.54
C HIS A 552 26.07 -27.80 -24.00
N HIS A 553 26.71 -28.82 -23.41
CA HIS A 553 26.33 -29.46 -22.15
C HIS A 553 26.90 -28.85 -20.86
N ILE A 554 26.33 -29.33 -19.74
CA ILE A 554 26.73 -29.11 -18.35
C ILE A 554 28.12 -29.72 -18.08
N GLY A 555 29.02 -28.98 -17.41
CA GLY A 555 30.23 -29.52 -16.80
C GLY A 555 31.29 -28.48 -16.41
N GLU A 556 31.81 -28.60 -15.18
CA GLU A 556 33.03 -27.97 -14.61
C GLU A 556 32.95 -26.63 -13.85
N PRO A 557 33.83 -26.40 -12.83
CA PRO A 557 33.63 -25.41 -11.78
C PRO A 557 34.40 -24.08 -11.96
N LEU A 558 33.95 -23.04 -11.26
CA LEU A 558 34.54 -21.70 -11.28
C LEU A 558 35.82 -21.59 -10.40
N PRO A 559 36.86 -20.86 -10.83
CA PRO A 559 38.08 -20.63 -10.05
C PRO A 559 37.94 -19.50 -9.01
N GLU A 560 38.78 -19.54 -7.96
CA GLU A 560 38.79 -18.57 -6.85
C GLU A 560 39.40 -17.19 -7.21
N PRO A 561 39.00 -16.10 -6.51
CA PRO A 561 39.56 -14.77 -6.71
C PRO A 561 40.75 -14.43 -5.79
N HIS A 562 41.86 -13.96 -6.37
CA HIS A 562 43.01 -13.40 -5.63
C HIS A 562 42.75 -11.97 -5.06
N PRO A 563 43.45 -11.56 -3.99
CA PRO A 563 43.18 -10.30 -3.28
C PRO A 563 43.93 -9.07 -3.82
N GLY A 564 43.27 -7.91 -3.80
CA GLY A 564 43.85 -6.58 -4.10
C GLY A 564 44.01 -5.68 -2.85
N PRO A 565 44.86 -4.63 -2.90
CA PRO A 565 45.50 -4.09 -1.69
C PRO A 565 44.67 -3.07 -0.88
N THR A 566 44.94 -3.07 0.43
CA THR A 566 44.26 -2.23 1.44
C THR A 566 44.95 -0.88 1.61
N VAL A 567 44.23 0.23 1.48
CA VAL A 567 44.74 1.57 1.84
C VAL A 567 44.18 1.99 3.21
N ARG A 568 45.06 2.02 4.23
CA ARG A 568 44.72 2.56 5.56
C ARG A 568 44.84 4.09 5.57
N ARG A 569 43.80 4.79 6.05
CA ARG A 569 43.95 6.13 6.65
C ARG A 569 43.41 6.12 8.08
N ARG A 570 44.29 6.43 9.04
CA ARG A 570 43.90 6.81 10.41
C ARG A 570 43.34 8.23 10.38
N LEU A 571 42.28 8.49 11.15
CA LEU A 571 41.93 9.82 11.62
C LEU A 571 41.82 9.76 13.15
N ALA A 572 42.36 10.79 13.81
CA ALA A 572 42.50 10.84 15.26
C ALA A 572 41.17 11.21 15.95
N MET A 573 41.00 10.72 17.18
CA MET A 573 39.85 11.02 18.04
C MET A 573 40.13 12.26 18.90
N PRO A 574 39.26 13.28 18.91
CA PRO A 574 39.20 14.25 20.00
C PRO A 574 38.40 13.66 21.18
N SER A 575 38.97 13.72 22.37
CA SER A 575 38.36 13.26 23.61
C SER A 575 37.52 14.34 24.28
N THR A 576 36.20 14.19 24.34
CA THR A 576 35.34 14.76 25.40
C THR A 576 34.07 13.94 25.54
N ALA A 577 33.85 13.34 26.71
CA ALA A 577 32.62 12.64 27.02
C ALA A 577 31.55 13.63 27.52
N SER A 578 30.36 13.60 26.91
CA SER A 578 29.16 14.28 27.40
C SER A 578 28.03 13.25 27.54
N ALA A 579 27.67 12.92 28.78
CA ALA A 579 26.64 11.93 29.07
C ALA A 579 25.23 12.50 28.81
N VAL A 580 24.49 11.88 27.89
CA VAL A 580 23.09 12.23 27.59
C VAL A 580 22.16 11.31 28.37
N MET A 581 21.47 11.84 29.39
CA MET A 581 20.35 11.13 30.02
C MET A 581 19.08 11.24 29.18
N LEU A 582 18.66 10.13 28.55
CA LEU A 582 17.31 9.99 28.02
C LEU A 582 16.40 9.41 29.12
N ARG A 583 15.42 10.21 29.59
CA ARG A 583 14.32 9.67 30.40
C ARG A 583 13.36 8.89 29.50
N GLN A 584 13.31 7.57 29.66
CA GLN A 584 12.29 6.75 29.03
C GLN A 584 10.91 7.06 29.65
N GLN A 585 9.92 7.33 28.80
CA GLN A 585 8.51 7.17 29.15
C GLN A 585 7.87 6.22 28.14
N VAL A 586 7.83 4.95 28.50
CA VAL A 586 7.02 3.94 27.82
C VAL A 586 5.59 4.12 28.32
N ARG A 587 4.63 4.38 27.42
CA ARG A 587 3.20 4.21 27.73
C ARG A 587 2.80 2.80 27.34
N ILE A 588 2.31 2.06 28.33
CA ILE A 588 1.85 0.68 28.23
C ILE A 588 0.44 0.66 27.63
N ASP A 589 0.08 -0.50 27.06
CA ASP A 589 -1.26 -0.87 26.61
C ASP A 589 -2.38 -0.36 27.55
N PRO A 590 -3.37 0.40 27.06
CA PRO A 590 -4.45 0.95 27.88
C PRO A 590 -5.46 -0.11 28.37
N THR A 591 -5.34 -1.38 27.97
CA THR A 591 -6.21 -2.48 28.40
C THR A 591 -5.66 -3.30 29.57
N ALA A 592 -4.40 -3.07 29.99
CA ALA A 592 -3.81 -3.75 31.14
C ALA A 592 -4.35 -3.21 32.49
N PRO A 593 -4.72 -4.06 33.46
CA PRO A 593 -5.17 -3.61 34.76
C PRO A 593 -4.08 -2.83 35.51
N ALA A 594 -4.45 -1.67 36.06
CA ALA A 594 -3.52 -0.77 36.72
C ALA A 594 -2.85 -1.43 37.95
N GLY A 595 -1.55 -1.69 37.85
CA GLY A 595 -0.72 -2.23 38.94
C GLY A 595 0.01 -3.53 38.61
N ALA A 596 -0.36 -4.26 37.55
CA ALA A 596 0.44 -5.39 37.09
C ALA A 596 1.72 -4.91 36.38
N PRO A 597 2.92 -5.46 36.70
CA PRO A 597 4.08 -5.25 35.85
C PRO A 597 3.78 -5.79 34.44
N PRO A 598 4.26 -5.15 33.38
CA PRO A 598 3.94 -5.60 32.03
C PRO A 598 4.45 -7.03 31.81
N PRO A 599 3.79 -7.84 30.97
CA PRO A 599 3.97 -9.29 30.92
C PRO A 599 5.36 -9.78 30.46
N TRP A 600 6.28 -8.88 30.15
CA TRP A 600 7.70 -9.17 29.87
C TRP A 600 8.63 -8.94 31.08
N ASP A 601 8.21 -8.23 32.12
CA ASP A 601 9.07 -7.93 33.29
C ASP A 601 8.99 -8.99 34.41
N ASP A 602 8.00 -9.88 34.35
CA ASP A 602 7.91 -11.10 35.16
C ASP A 602 9.01 -12.10 34.77
N PRO A 603 9.99 -12.40 35.64
CA PRO A 603 11.10 -13.31 35.31
C PRO A 603 10.66 -14.76 35.15
N THR A 604 9.55 -15.19 35.77
CA THR A 604 9.11 -16.60 35.73
C THR A 604 8.73 -17.06 34.32
N ARG A 605 8.41 -16.12 33.42
CA ARG A 605 8.11 -16.37 32.00
C ARG A 605 9.33 -16.65 31.15
N TRP A 606 10.54 -16.41 31.67
CA TRP A 606 11.80 -16.46 30.93
C TRP A 606 12.81 -17.46 31.51
N SER A 607 12.39 -18.29 32.46
CA SER A 607 13.19 -19.37 33.08
C SER A 607 12.98 -20.75 32.46
N CYS A 608 11.96 -20.92 31.61
CA CYS A 608 11.68 -22.21 30.96
C CYS A 608 12.83 -22.59 30.01
N PRO A 609 13.44 -23.79 30.15
CA PRO A 609 14.46 -24.27 29.22
C PRO A 609 13.93 -24.34 27.79
N LEU A 610 14.73 -23.89 26.83
CA LEU A 610 14.44 -24.06 25.41
C LEU A 610 14.97 -25.42 24.93
N PRO A 611 14.36 -26.05 23.90
CA PRO A 611 14.86 -27.31 23.36
C PRO A 611 16.27 -27.13 22.78
N LEU A 612 17.26 -27.79 23.39
CA LEU A 612 18.68 -27.68 23.01
C LEU A 612 19.02 -28.66 21.88
N GLY A 613 19.75 -28.18 20.88
CA GLY A 613 20.38 -29.01 19.85
C GLY A 613 21.52 -29.89 20.39
N PRO A 614 22.01 -30.88 19.62
CA PRO A 614 23.05 -31.80 20.08
C PRO A 614 24.36 -31.12 20.51
N ARG A 615 24.81 -30.06 19.82
CA ARG A 615 26.03 -29.32 20.20
C ARG A 615 25.77 -28.37 21.36
N GLU A 616 24.57 -27.81 21.46
CA GLU A 616 24.17 -27.04 22.64
C GLU A 616 24.12 -27.91 23.91
N GLN A 617 23.67 -29.16 23.79
CA GLN A 617 23.75 -30.15 24.89
C GLN A 617 25.21 -30.51 25.23
N GLU A 618 26.07 -30.72 24.23
CA GLU A 618 27.51 -30.93 24.45
C GLU A 618 28.15 -29.73 25.19
N PHE A 619 27.89 -28.50 24.74
CA PHE A 619 28.39 -27.28 25.36
C PHE A 619 27.87 -27.10 26.81
N LEU A 620 26.64 -27.49 27.10
CA LEU A 620 26.05 -27.46 28.45
C LEU A 620 26.85 -28.32 29.45
N THR A 621 27.47 -29.42 29.00
CA THR A 621 28.35 -30.26 29.83
C THR A 621 29.69 -29.61 30.17
N GLN A 622 30.16 -28.67 29.32
CA GLN A 622 31.43 -27.95 29.52
C GLN A 622 31.32 -26.85 30.59
N ILE A 623 30.11 -26.42 30.94
CA ILE A 623 29.87 -25.44 32.01
C ILE A 623 30.11 -26.13 33.37
N PRO A 624 31.05 -25.67 34.22
CA PRO A 624 31.29 -26.27 35.53
C PRO A 624 30.03 -26.40 36.39
N ALA A 625 29.88 -27.54 37.06
CA ALA A 625 28.64 -27.92 37.75
C ALA A 625 28.27 -26.99 38.93
N GLY A 626 29.27 -26.40 39.60
CA GLY A 626 29.08 -25.50 40.76
C GLY A 626 28.76 -24.05 40.43
N LEU A 627 28.67 -23.65 39.14
CA LEU A 627 28.38 -22.27 38.77
C LEU A 627 26.88 -21.97 38.76
N ALA A 628 26.48 -20.97 39.54
CA ALA A 628 25.13 -20.43 39.61
C ALA A 628 25.13 -18.89 39.67
N GLY A 629 23.96 -18.28 39.46
CA GLY A 629 23.75 -16.84 39.60
C GLY A 629 24.77 -16.00 38.82
N ARG A 630 25.35 -15.01 39.49
CA ARG A 630 26.31 -14.09 38.88
C ARG A 630 27.58 -14.79 38.35
N ALA A 631 28.11 -15.78 39.07
CA ALA A 631 29.33 -16.49 38.65
C ALA A 631 29.12 -17.31 37.35
N LEU A 632 27.91 -17.85 37.15
CA LEU A 632 27.52 -18.49 35.89
C LEU A 632 27.42 -17.47 34.74
N VAL A 633 26.82 -16.31 35.01
CA VAL A 633 26.69 -15.23 34.01
C VAL A 633 28.06 -14.69 33.60
N ASP A 634 28.97 -14.46 34.55
CA ASP A 634 30.34 -14.03 34.29
C ASP A 634 31.09 -15.06 33.42
N TRP A 635 31.01 -16.35 33.78
CA TRP A 635 31.63 -17.45 33.02
C TRP A 635 31.06 -17.56 31.60
N LEU A 636 29.74 -17.54 31.43
CA LEU A 636 29.10 -17.58 30.11
C LEU A 636 29.45 -16.36 29.26
N ALA A 637 29.49 -15.17 29.86
CA ALA A 637 29.83 -13.94 29.18
C ALA A 637 31.28 -13.95 28.67
N VAL A 638 32.21 -14.49 29.46
CA VAL A 638 33.62 -14.67 29.07
C VAL A 638 33.78 -15.77 28.03
N THR A 639 33.26 -16.98 28.28
CA THR A 639 33.45 -18.14 27.40
C THR A 639 32.80 -17.94 26.02
N ILE A 640 31.56 -17.47 25.96
CA ILE A 640 30.88 -17.19 24.67
C ILE A 640 31.41 -15.90 24.05
N GLY A 641 31.77 -14.90 24.86
CA GLY A 641 32.25 -13.61 24.39
C GLY A 641 33.63 -13.68 23.74
N HIS A 642 34.62 -14.24 24.45
CA HIS A 642 36.02 -14.32 24.02
C HIS A 642 36.39 -15.66 23.36
N GLY A 643 35.77 -16.78 23.77
CA GLY A 643 36.10 -18.12 23.25
C GLY A 643 35.57 -18.43 21.84
N ILE A 644 34.56 -17.68 21.37
CA ILE A 644 33.99 -17.81 20.02
C ILE A 644 34.27 -16.52 19.24
N PRO A 645 35.02 -16.53 18.12
CA PRO A 645 35.23 -15.35 17.29
C PRO A 645 33.94 -14.70 16.77
N TYR A 646 33.92 -13.36 16.70
CA TYR A 646 32.83 -12.61 16.08
C TYR A 646 33.02 -12.51 14.57
N GLN A 647 32.01 -12.92 13.80
CA GLN A 647 31.94 -12.73 12.36
C GLN A 647 30.53 -12.35 11.93
N ARG A 648 30.39 -11.25 11.19
CA ARG A 648 29.10 -10.76 10.70
C ARG A 648 28.68 -11.56 9.47
N LEU A 649 27.50 -12.20 9.54
CA LEU A 649 26.96 -13.06 8.49
C LEU A 649 25.54 -12.62 8.10
N PRO A 650 25.10 -12.85 6.85
CA PRO A 650 23.75 -12.52 6.41
C PRO A 650 22.74 -13.62 6.81
N GLY A 651 21.75 -13.28 7.63
CA GLY A 651 20.69 -14.20 8.05
C GLY A 651 20.36 -14.11 9.54
N ARG A 652 19.56 -15.05 10.06
CA ARG A 652 19.40 -15.30 11.50
C ARG A 652 20.29 -16.50 11.85
N MET A 653 21.11 -16.42 12.89
CA MET A 653 21.95 -17.52 13.36
C MET A 653 21.39 -18.08 14.68
N SER A 654 21.42 -19.41 14.85
CA SER A 654 21.08 -20.12 16.11
C SER A 654 22.32 -20.32 17.00
N GLY A 655 22.14 -20.82 18.24
CA GLY A 655 23.27 -21.23 19.09
C GLY A 655 23.99 -22.46 18.51
N GLU A 656 23.23 -23.46 18.07
CA GLU A 656 23.71 -24.66 17.37
C GLU A 656 24.52 -24.31 16.11
N ASP A 657 24.09 -23.33 15.31
CA ASP A 657 24.86 -22.82 14.16
C ASP A 657 26.18 -22.17 14.58
N LEU A 658 26.17 -21.38 15.66
CA LEU A 658 27.36 -20.74 16.21
C LEU A 658 28.39 -21.79 16.66
N LEU A 659 27.94 -22.83 17.36
CA LEU A 659 28.79 -23.94 17.82
C LEU A 659 29.27 -24.82 16.66
N ARG A 660 28.43 -25.03 15.64
CA ARG A 660 28.78 -25.80 14.43
C ARG A 660 29.84 -25.10 13.57
N LEU A 661 29.79 -23.77 13.48
CA LEU A 661 30.73 -22.96 12.68
C LEU A 661 31.96 -22.52 13.47
N GLY A 662 31.91 -22.55 14.80
CA GLY A 662 32.99 -22.05 15.67
C GLY A 662 33.14 -20.52 15.68
N HIS A 663 32.30 -19.79 14.95
CA HIS A 663 32.31 -18.32 14.86
C HIS A 663 30.91 -17.80 14.53
N GLY A 664 30.62 -16.52 14.80
CA GLY A 664 29.38 -15.91 14.29
C GLY A 664 29.00 -14.57 14.88
N ASP A 665 27.75 -14.16 14.67
CA ASP A 665 27.30 -12.79 14.89
C ASP A 665 26.68 -12.57 16.28
N CYS A 666 26.14 -11.37 16.52
CA CYS A 666 25.50 -11.06 17.80
C CYS A 666 24.18 -11.80 18.02
N SER A 667 23.52 -12.30 16.97
CA SER A 667 22.30 -13.09 17.10
C SER A 667 22.63 -14.51 17.59
N GLY A 668 23.62 -15.18 17.01
CA GLY A 668 24.08 -16.50 17.46
C GLY A 668 24.65 -16.46 18.88
N LYS A 669 25.57 -15.51 19.16
CA LYS A 669 26.20 -15.35 20.48
C LYS A 669 25.21 -15.01 21.60
N ALA A 670 24.11 -14.30 21.30
CA ALA A 670 23.09 -13.98 22.30
C ALA A 670 22.11 -15.13 22.52
N ARG A 671 21.81 -15.93 21.48
CA ARG A 671 20.97 -17.14 21.61
C ARG A 671 21.66 -18.19 22.47
N LEU A 672 22.87 -18.60 22.11
CA LEU A 672 23.64 -19.57 22.91
C LEU A 672 23.74 -19.15 24.38
N PHE A 673 23.92 -17.86 24.67
CA PHE A 673 23.91 -17.35 26.04
C PHE A 673 22.53 -17.51 26.72
N GLN A 674 21.43 -17.17 26.03
CA GLN A 674 20.06 -17.38 26.55
C GLN A 674 19.80 -18.85 26.85
N ASP A 675 20.14 -19.72 25.90
CA ASP A 675 19.85 -21.15 25.96
C ASP A 675 20.60 -21.81 27.14
N MET A 676 21.88 -21.48 27.31
CA MET A 676 22.69 -21.97 28.44
C MET A 676 22.26 -21.38 29.79
N ALA A 677 21.89 -20.10 29.85
CA ALA A 677 21.38 -19.48 31.07
C ALA A 677 20.08 -20.15 31.54
N ARG A 678 19.13 -20.39 30.61
CA ARG A 678 17.85 -21.04 30.90
C ARG A 678 17.99 -22.53 31.23
N ALA A 679 18.88 -23.25 30.55
CA ALA A 679 19.19 -24.64 30.87
C ALA A 679 19.75 -24.82 32.30
N ARG A 680 20.33 -23.76 32.88
CA ARG A 680 20.76 -23.66 34.28
C ARG A 680 19.76 -22.93 35.20
N GLY A 681 18.52 -22.72 34.74
CA GLY A 681 17.43 -22.14 35.53
C GLY A 681 17.49 -20.62 35.75
N LEU A 682 18.42 -19.91 35.12
CA LEU A 682 18.46 -18.43 35.19
C LEU A 682 17.45 -17.82 34.21
N PRO A 683 16.52 -16.97 34.67
CA PRO A 683 15.64 -16.25 33.76
C PRO A 683 16.44 -15.35 32.82
N CYS A 684 16.33 -15.58 31.52
CA CYS A 684 17.07 -14.81 30.51
C CYS A 684 16.18 -14.49 29.31
N ARG A 685 16.14 -13.22 28.89
CA ARG A 685 15.38 -12.74 27.72
C ARG A 685 16.31 -12.16 26.67
N LEU A 686 16.06 -12.46 25.39
CA LEU A 686 16.69 -11.76 24.28
C LEU A 686 16.14 -10.34 24.15
N VAL A 687 17.03 -9.39 23.91
CA VAL A 687 16.74 -7.97 23.76
C VAL A 687 17.18 -7.53 22.37
N GLY A 688 16.31 -6.80 21.67
CA GLY A 688 16.61 -6.23 20.36
C GLY A 688 16.58 -4.73 20.39
N GLY A 689 17.58 -4.11 19.75
CA GLY A 689 17.69 -2.66 19.77
C GLY A 689 18.82 -2.11 18.92
N LEU A 690 19.24 -0.89 19.27
CA LEU A 690 20.24 -0.09 18.57
C LEU A 690 21.32 0.40 19.54
N ILE A 691 22.54 0.59 19.07
CA ILE A 691 23.70 1.03 19.86
C ILE A 691 24.21 2.32 19.25
N LEU A 692 23.68 3.44 19.74
CA LEU A 692 23.90 4.77 19.21
C LEU A 692 25.40 5.13 19.27
N ARG A 693 26.03 5.23 18.10
CA ARG A 693 27.45 5.64 17.97
C ARG A 693 27.59 6.82 17.00
N PRO A 694 28.36 7.89 17.34
CA PRO A 694 28.60 9.00 16.43
C PRO A 694 29.21 8.54 15.10
N GLY A 695 28.63 8.99 13.98
CA GLY A 695 29.17 8.74 12.64
C GLY A 695 28.99 7.32 12.09
N TRP A 696 28.26 6.43 12.77
CA TRP A 696 27.97 5.08 12.26
C TRP A 696 26.58 4.97 11.63
N GLN A 697 26.46 4.14 10.58
CA GLN A 697 25.17 3.70 10.06
C GLN A 697 24.81 2.36 10.71
N GLU A 698 23.74 2.34 11.50
CA GLU A 698 23.44 1.19 12.36
C GLU A 698 22.61 0.10 11.69
N ALA A 699 22.97 -1.14 12.02
CA ALA A 699 22.14 -2.32 11.88
C ALA A 699 21.70 -2.78 13.28
N THR A 700 20.59 -3.49 13.36
CA THR A 700 19.98 -3.97 14.60
C THR A 700 20.95 -4.83 15.41
N HIS A 701 21.14 -4.52 16.70
CA HIS A 701 21.91 -5.33 17.62
C HIS A 701 21.01 -6.20 18.49
N ILE A 702 21.52 -7.36 18.89
CA ILE A 702 20.85 -8.33 19.76
C ILE A 702 21.77 -8.65 20.93
N TRP A 703 21.21 -8.68 22.13
CA TRP A 703 21.89 -8.98 23.37
C TRP A 703 20.91 -9.64 24.35
N ASN A 704 21.32 -9.84 25.60
CA ASN A 704 20.55 -10.52 26.63
C ASN A 704 20.25 -9.60 27.81
N GLU A 705 19.15 -9.86 28.49
CA GLU A 705 18.96 -9.49 29.88
C GLU A 705 18.76 -10.74 30.71
N VAL A 706 19.41 -10.82 31.87
CA VAL A 706 19.36 -11.93 32.81
C VAL A 706 18.86 -11.43 34.16
N TRP A 707 18.00 -12.21 34.81
CA TRP A 707 17.50 -11.85 36.14
C TRP A 707 18.49 -12.30 37.21
N LEU A 708 19.08 -11.34 37.91
CA LEU A 708 20.01 -11.55 39.03
C LEU A 708 19.60 -10.63 40.18
N ASP A 709 19.67 -11.14 41.41
CA ASP A 709 19.49 -10.37 42.66
C ASP A 709 18.25 -9.44 42.67
N GLY A 710 17.15 -9.92 42.09
CA GLY A 710 15.88 -9.17 42.02
C GLY A 710 15.79 -8.09 40.94
N ARG A 711 16.68 -8.10 39.93
CA ARG A 711 16.64 -7.17 38.79
C ARG A 711 17.09 -7.80 37.47
N TRP A 712 16.68 -7.19 36.36
CA TRP A 712 17.26 -7.46 35.04
C TRP A 712 18.64 -6.78 34.92
N GLU A 713 19.68 -7.55 34.61
CA GLU A 713 21.00 -7.06 34.20
C GLU A 713 21.23 -7.32 32.71
N THR A 714 21.71 -6.30 32.00
CA THR A 714 22.13 -6.37 30.61
C THR A 714 23.41 -7.18 30.47
N VAL A 715 23.43 -8.13 29.54
CA VAL A 715 24.62 -8.89 29.13
C VAL A 715 24.75 -8.82 27.60
N CYS A 716 25.92 -8.43 27.10
CA CYS A 716 26.24 -8.52 25.69
C CYS A 716 27.61 -9.17 25.50
N THR A 717 27.59 -10.44 25.10
CA THR A 717 28.76 -11.25 24.73
C THR A 717 29.53 -10.70 23.52
N THR A 718 28.92 -9.84 22.69
CA THR A 718 29.58 -9.26 21.50
C THR A 718 30.31 -7.95 21.77
N ASN A 719 29.82 -7.13 22.70
CA ASN A 719 30.43 -5.85 23.08
C ASN A 719 31.07 -5.89 24.49
N HIS A 720 31.12 -7.08 25.11
CA HIS A 720 31.64 -7.31 26.46
C HIS A 720 31.01 -6.39 27.53
N VAL A 721 29.69 -6.20 27.45
CA VAL A 721 28.91 -5.39 28.41
C VAL A 721 28.24 -6.31 29.43
N LEU A 722 28.30 -5.93 30.70
CA LEU A 722 27.64 -6.61 31.81
C LEU A 722 27.16 -5.60 32.87
N GLY A 723 25.92 -5.73 33.33
CA GLY A 723 25.34 -4.90 34.39
C GLY A 723 24.22 -3.98 33.89
N ARG A 724 24.35 -2.66 34.05
CA ARG A 724 23.31 -1.71 33.61
C ARG A 724 23.37 -1.48 32.09
N LEU A 725 22.20 -1.37 31.47
CA LEU A 725 22.07 -0.92 30.07
C LEU A 725 22.82 0.40 29.85
N PRO A 726 23.76 0.49 28.89
CA PRO A 726 24.46 1.74 28.62
C PRO A 726 23.50 2.81 28.07
N PRO A 727 23.69 4.11 28.40
CA PRO A 727 22.73 5.17 28.08
C PRO A 727 22.58 5.45 26.58
N ASN A 728 23.51 4.97 25.75
CA ASN A 728 23.45 5.05 24.30
C ASN A 728 22.83 3.80 23.64
N TRP A 729 22.26 2.87 24.42
CA TRP A 729 21.60 1.67 23.88
C TRP A 729 20.08 1.85 23.96
N LEU A 730 19.40 1.70 22.84
CA LEU A 730 17.94 1.82 22.75
C LEU A 730 17.32 0.42 22.64
N ILE A 731 16.64 -0.02 23.70
CA ILE A 731 15.79 -1.21 23.64
C ILE A 731 14.58 -0.90 22.78
N MET A 732 14.31 -1.77 21.80
CA MET A 732 13.12 -1.68 20.95
C MET A 732 12.13 -2.82 21.19
N ARG A 733 12.58 -3.94 21.79
CA ARG A 733 11.74 -5.12 22.10
C ARG A 733 12.47 -6.13 23.01
N TYR A 734 11.67 -6.96 23.66
CA TYR A 734 12.08 -8.16 24.40
C TYR A 734 11.48 -9.42 23.72
N GLY A 735 12.13 -10.58 23.85
CA GLY A 735 11.54 -11.88 23.52
C GLY A 735 12.41 -12.82 22.68
N ASP A 736 12.16 -14.12 22.86
CA ASP A 736 13.00 -15.27 22.45
C ASP A 736 13.16 -15.44 20.93
N THR A 737 12.22 -14.93 20.14
CA THR A 737 12.35 -14.89 18.68
C THR A 737 13.49 -13.97 18.25
N GLY A 738 13.94 -13.03 19.09
CA GLY A 738 15.19 -12.31 18.89
C GLY A 738 15.19 -11.35 17.69
N THR A 739 14.04 -10.96 17.12
CA THR A 739 13.99 -10.24 15.85
C THR A 739 13.33 -8.87 15.88
N LEU A 740 14.15 -7.84 15.60
CA LEU A 740 13.64 -6.64 14.94
C LEU A 740 13.43 -7.03 13.48
N GLU A 741 12.18 -7.05 13.00
CA GLU A 741 11.86 -7.48 11.62
C GLU A 741 12.10 -6.35 10.59
N THR A 742 13.20 -5.62 10.78
CA THR A 742 13.53 -4.39 10.06
C THR A 742 15.03 -4.13 10.11
N PRO A 743 15.77 -4.28 8.99
CA PRO A 743 16.89 -3.38 8.71
C PRO A 743 16.31 -2.01 8.35
N GLY A 744 15.84 -1.27 9.36
CA GLY A 744 15.35 0.10 9.18
C GLY A 744 16.44 1.10 9.52
N ARG A 745 16.77 2.02 8.60
CA ARG A 745 17.58 3.20 8.93
C ARG A 745 16.79 4.10 9.87
N MET A 746 17.15 4.09 11.15
CA MET A 746 16.55 4.97 12.15
C MET A 746 17.42 6.22 12.34
N LEU A 747 17.00 7.34 11.76
CA LEU A 747 17.71 8.63 11.85
C LEU A 747 17.44 9.30 13.20
N PHE A 748 18.34 9.12 14.16
CA PHE A 748 18.33 9.89 15.40
C PHE A 748 19.02 11.23 15.21
N ARG A 749 18.29 12.33 15.43
CA ARG A 749 18.91 13.65 15.59
C ARG A 749 19.33 13.80 17.06
N LEU A 750 20.59 13.47 17.34
CA LEU A 750 21.22 13.80 18.61
C LEU A 750 21.24 15.33 18.77
N HIS A 751 20.38 15.84 19.65
CA HIS A 751 20.47 17.20 20.12
C HIS A 751 21.58 17.27 21.17
N GLU A 752 22.71 17.89 20.82
CA GLU A 752 23.67 18.34 21.81
C GLU A 752 23.01 19.45 22.64
N VAL A 753 22.49 19.08 23.81
CA VAL A 753 21.95 20.05 24.77
C VAL A 753 23.12 20.60 25.55
N ASP A 754 23.71 21.70 25.05
CA ASP A 754 24.67 22.47 25.84
C ASP A 754 23.99 22.97 27.12
N GLN A 755 24.33 22.33 28.25
CA GLN A 755 23.75 22.64 29.55
C GLN A 755 24.10 24.06 30.04
N ARG A 756 25.09 24.75 29.43
CA ARG A 756 25.39 26.16 29.72
C ARG A 756 24.20 27.07 29.38
N SER A 757 23.39 26.71 28.39
CA SER A 757 22.22 27.49 27.96
C SER A 757 21.02 27.46 28.93
N ARG A 758 20.97 26.51 29.87
CA ARG A 758 19.95 26.49 30.95
C ARG A 758 20.42 27.13 32.26
N LEU A 759 21.73 27.25 32.50
CA LEU A 759 22.29 27.99 33.65
C LEU A 759 22.33 29.51 33.43
N ALA A 760 22.33 29.98 32.17
CA ALA A 760 22.37 31.40 31.83
C ALA A 760 21.06 32.20 32.09
N ARG A 761 19.97 31.56 32.54
CA ARG A 761 18.71 32.24 32.92
C ARG A 761 18.39 32.23 34.42
N SER A 762 19.31 31.77 35.28
CA SER A 762 19.12 31.74 36.74
C SER A 762 20.10 32.58 37.55
N VAL A 763 20.88 33.47 36.92
CA VAL A 763 21.81 34.39 37.63
C VAL A 763 21.68 35.83 37.12
N ARG A 764 20.66 36.55 37.62
CA ARG A 764 20.63 38.03 37.74
C ARG A 764 19.45 38.48 38.63
N ARG A 765 19.63 38.39 39.95
CA ARG A 765 19.07 39.36 40.91
C ARG A 765 20.20 39.81 41.85
N PRO A 766 20.32 41.11 42.19
CA PRO A 766 21.45 41.61 42.96
C PRO A 766 21.40 41.19 44.44
N TRP A 767 22.57 41.29 45.10
CA TRP A 767 22.74 41.13 46.54
C TRP A 767 21.92 42.16 47.34
N GLY A 768 21.37 41.78 48.50
CA GLY A 768 20.52 42.70 49.27
C GLY A 768 19.99 42.27 50.66
N ARG A 769 20.87 41.79 51.56
CA ARG A 769 20.70 41.71 53.04
C ARG A 769 19.71 40.69 53.69
N ARG A 770 20.28 40.00 54.70
CA ARG A 770 19.75 39.24 55.87
C ARG A 770 18.55 39.93 56.58
N ARG A 771 17.68 39.34 57.42
CA ARG A 771 17.49 38.06 58.20
C ARG A 771 16.05 38.14 58.84
N PRO A 772 15.52 37.20 59.67
CA PRO A 772 15.47 35.72 59.65
C PRO A 772 14.00 35.16 59.75
N ARG A 773 13.86 33.82 59.80
CA ARG A 773 12.64 33.02 60.13
C ARG A 773 12.16 33.25 61.59
N PRO A 774 10.86 33.04 61.95
CA PRO A 774 10.17 31.72 62.00
C PRO A 774 8.69 31.76 61.49
N THR A 775 7.80 30.74 61.59
CA THR A 775 7.80 29.42 62.27
C THR A 775 7.11 28.29 61.43
N SER A 776 6.29 27.40 62.03
CA SER A 776 5.87 26.06 61.57
C SER A 776 4.42 25.64 61.92
N SER A 777 3.72 24.97 60.99
CA SER A 777 2.74 23.86 61.22
C SER A 777 1.40 24.13 61.98
N PRO A 778 0.43 23.17 62.06
CA PRO A 778 -0.35 22.63 60.92
C PRO A 778 -1.87 22.32 61.24
N ALA A 779 -2.56 21.70 60.26
CA ALA A 779 -3.60 20.63 60.39
C ALA A 779 -5.11 20.93 60.56
N LEU A 780 -5.90 19.85 60.32
CA LEU A 780 -7.35 19.58 60.54
C LEU A 780 -8.32 20.09 59.43
N SER A 781 -9.07 19.26 58.66
CA SER A 781 -10.16 18.28 58.94
C SER A 781 -11.51 18.97 59.31
N GLU A 782 -12.72 18.64 58.84
CA GLU A 782 -13.36 17.48 58.16
C GLU A 782 -14.64 17.94 57.34
N PRO A 783 -15.64 17.14 56.88
CA PRO A 783 -16.49 17.47 55.70
C PRO A 783 -18.03 17.63 55.90
N ALA A 784 -18.69 18.12 54.83
CA ALA A 784 -20.10 17.92 54.37
C ALA A 784 -21.29 18.36 55.28
N PRO A 785 -22.44 18.78 54.70
CA PRO A 785 -23.48 17.81 54.32
C PRO A 785 -24.25 18.11 52.99
N THR A 786 -25.19 17.22 52.67
CA THR A 786 -26.12 17.16 51.51
C THR A 786 -27.45 17.89 51.72
N GLU A 787 -28.19 18.20 50.64
CA GLU A 787 -29.68 18.29 50.48
C GLU A 787 -30.03 19.08 49.18
N HIS A 788 -31.20 19.02 48.51
CA HIS A 788 -32.21 17.97 48.27
C HIS A 788 -33.09 18.39 47.04
N ALA A 789 -33.62 17.41 46.30
CA ALA A 789 -34.89 17.37 45.50
C ALA A 789 -35.39 18.55 44.60
N ALA A 790 -36.07 18.16 43.51
CA ALA A 790 -36.73 19.02 42.51
C ALA A 790 -38.19 19.42 42.90
N PRO A 791 -38.93 20.17 42.06
CA PRO A 791 -39.59 19.57 40.88
C PRO A 791 -39.05 20.05 39.51
#